data_AF-A0A660S7B0-F1
#
_entry.id   AF-A0A660S7B0-F1
#
_cell.length_a   1.000
_cell.length_b   1.000
_cell.length_c   1.000
_cell.angle_alpha   90.00
_cell.angle_beta   90.00
_cell.angle_gamma   90.00
#
_symmetry.space_group_name_H-M   'P 1'
#
loop_
_entity.id
_entity.type
_entity.pdbx_description
1 polymer ?
#
loop_
_entity_poly.entity_id
_entity_poly.type
_entity_poly.pdbx_seq_one_letter_code
_entity_poly.pdbx_strand_id
1 'polypeptide(L)'
;MKLRVNIILFFVFLMTLNTGCGGENLNSYKKSGENIKLSFKFKADSVLLVYRNYIDMKFSDTAVFLKGEKGKFNYTIVPKTGTNLIEYYFEDMNGNRYPFKGHFYTVFFRKKGKELRYANFNHARDLYKAGVRKSSVIFYYTNRELKQYPNDYQIYRFLDDIRYNIPNFNITLNDMLNMAKKGTPGFYRIFTVIMSRYNMKRADSLFNSMLSNKIKPINMIEYFGRASRDTAYISSIANKFPDFSYDIYKNCFLATVKYKIFKNYDYYYKILMSYKNAQNDPDIYGAIILSKRGDPIKAYEKLKELRKLEPEEISIIAEKMVISGDKKLPKLLEGLDLKGLSPLMLNGISYEMAIHGVDIPLAEKIIVAALDRFTLPYSFAKDFFTQFYKQKYHYYASSAYMMDTYAYILLQQKKINEAKAEFEKAITYLKLVGEEDPTILEHYSYILEKQKVPDDSLVVIYGKILSYGGNEEVKQKLRKIYVRKYGNDKAFDVYVKRLKRRYGVMKRIDRSIKNYSLKDVNNKLYHLQQFKGKVIILTVFKSECGFCKAEAYDLRRLQNKFKGSKSVVFIDITPDSKRKAIAFSREYKLKAITIPDAIDMINELAVVGTPTNFVIGTDGRIHYIVKGYFTDFKDIIEEMIKNELNVD
;
A
#
# COMPACT_ATOMS: atom_id res chain seq x y z
N MET A 1 5.03 -5.30 66.09
CA MET A 1 4.82 -6.04 64.83
C MET A 1 5.82 -5.58 63.76
N LYS A 2 6.18 -6.42 62.80
CA LYS A 2 6.95 -6.04 61.59
C LYS A 2 6.02 -6.00 60.38
N LEU A 3 6.19 -5.00 59.52
CA LEU A 3 6.48 -5.24 58.11
C LEU A 3 7.38 -4.09 57.63
N ARG A 4 8.45 -4.40 56.89
CA ARG A 4 9.44 -3.40 56.43
C ARG A 4 9.77 -3.68 54.96
N VAL A 5 10.01 -2.62 54.21
CA VAL A 5 10.37 -2.66 52.78
C VAL A 5 11.78 -3.24 52.60
N ASN A 6 11.99 -4.15 51.64
CA ASN A 6 13.06 -4.07 50.62
C ASN A 6 13.16 -5.28 49.67
N ILE A 7 13.28 -4.98 48.37
CA ILE A 7 14.27 -5.48 47.36
C ILE A 7 14.83 -6.92 47.51
N ILE A 8 14.74 -7.74 46.44
CA ILE A 8 15.89 -8.34 45.69
C ILE A 8 15.41 -9.25 44.54
N LEU A 9 16.27 -9.39 43.52
CA LEU A 9 16.16 -10.23 42.33
C LEU A 9 15.81 -11.70 42.64
N PHE A 10 15.33 -12.42 41.63
CA PHE A 10 15.77 -13.81 41.46
C PHE A 10 16.26 -14.09 40.04
N PHE A 11 17.36 -14.86 39.95
CA PHE A 11 18.03 -15.22 38.70
C PHE A 11 17.25 -16.27 37.91
N VAL A 12 17.39 -16.25 36.58
CA VAL A 12 17.07 -17.41 35.75
C VAL A 12 18.19 -18.44 35.90
N PHE A 13 17.84 -19.68 36.25
CA PHE A 13 18.68 -20.83 35.95
C PHE A 13 17.81 -22.03 35.55
N LEU A 14 18.25 -22.76 34.53
CA LEU A 14 17.55 -23.96 34.06
C LEU A 14 17.87 -25.16 34.95
N MET A 15 16.84 -25.93 35.29
CA MET A 15 16.96 -27.39 35.24
C MET A 15 15.71 -28.00 34.61
N THR A 16 15.94 -28.76 33.55
CA THR A 16 14.90 -29.47 32.78
C THR A 16 14.76 -30.91 33.24
N LEU A 17 13.54 -31.40 33.43
CA LEU A 17 13.22 -32.82 33.23
C LEU A 17 11.83 -32.98 32.59
N ASN A 18 11.71 -33.95 31.68
CA ASN A 18 10.50 -34.22 30.89
C ASN A 18 9.30 -34.56 31.80
N THR A 19 8.09 -34.06 31.57
CA THR A 19 7.28 -34.31 30.35
C THR A 19 6.06 -33.38 30.28
N GLY A 20 5.59 -33.08 29.06
CA GLY A 20 4.21 -32.65 28.81
C GLY A 20 3.95 -31.13 28.66
N CYS A 21 3.49 -30.74 27.47
CA CYS A 21 2.66 -29.55 27.20
C CYS A 21 3.17 -28.17 27.65
N GLY A 22 4.47 -27.89 27.50
CA GLY A 22 5.02 -26.52 27.50
C GLY A 22 5.79 -26.24 26.20
N GLY A 23 5.18 -25.54 25.24
CA GLY A 23 5.84 -25.22 23.97
C GLY A 23 5.06 -24.23 23.10
N GLU A 24 5.69 -23.13 22.73
CA GLU A 24 5.05 -22.02 21.98
C GLU A 24 5.12 -22.17 20.46
N ASN A 25 5.16 -23.43 19.99
CA ASN A 25 5.26 -23.76 18.56
C ASN A 25 3.95 -24.38 18.06
N LEU A 26 3.28 -23.69 17.14
CA LEU A 26 2.19 -24.23 16.30
C LEU A 26 2.66 -25.36 15.36
N ASN A 27 3.97 -25.54 15.23
CA ASN A 27 4.64 -26.40 14.28
C ASN A 27 5.36 -27.54 15.01
N SER A 28 4.91 -28.78 14.81
CA SER A 28 5.64 -29.96 15.29
C SER A 28 6.51 -30.56 14.17
N TYR A 29 7.82 -30.59 14.39
CA TYR A 29 8.78 -31.26 13.51
C TYR A 29 9.10 -32.66 14.04
N LYS A 30 8.92 -33.69 13.22
CA LYS A 30 9.20 -35.10 13.55
C LYS A 30 9.95 -35.80 12.42
N LYS A 31 10.75 -36.80 12.79
CA LYS A 31 11.42 -37.68 11.81
C LYS A 31 10.39 -38.55 11.09
N SER A 32 10.72 -38.95 9.86
CA SER A 32 9.89 -39.84 9.03
C SER A 32 9.52 -41.11 9.80
N GLY A 33 8.21 -41.36 9.97
CA GLY A 33 7.67 -42.56 10.62
C GLY A 33 7.22 -42.41 12.08
N GLU A 34 7.47 -41.28 12.75
CA GLU A 34 7.00 -41.07 14.12
C GLU A 34 5.54 -40.57 14.18
N ASN A 35 4.63 -41.43 14.66
CA ASN A 35 3.21 -41.12 14.87
C ASN A 35 3.00 -39.95 15.85
N ILE A 36 2.26 -38.92 15.43
CA ILE A 36 1.91 -37.76 16.26
C ILE A 36 0.58 -38.03 16.97
N LYS A 37 0.65 -38.33 18.27
CA LYS A 37 -0.51 -38.54 19.14
C LYS A 37 -1.00 -37.21 19.72
N LEU A 38 -2.23 -36.83 19.37
CA LEU A 38 -2.95 -35.70 19.94
C LEU A 38 -3.92 -36.22 21.00
N SER A 39 -3.85 -35.67 22.22
CA SER A 39 -4.82 -35.92 23.29
C SER A 39 -5.21 -34.59 23.92
N PHE A 40 -6.50 -34.30 23.98
CA PHE A 40 -7.02 -33.02 24.45
C PHE A 40 -8.40 -33.19 25.10
N LYS A 41 -8.79 -32.24 25.95
CA LYS A 41 -10.04 -32.29 26.71
C LYS A 41 -10.89 -31.08 26.40
N PHE A 42 -12.11 -31.29 25.91
CA PHE A 42 -13.01 -30.25 25.40
C PHE A 42 -14.44 -30.51 25.85
N LYS A 43 -15.23 -29.46 26.12
CA LYS A 43 -16.65 -29.58 26.50
C LYS A 43 -17.55 -29.72 25.26
N ALA A 44 -17.40 -30.82 24.54
CA ALA A 44 -18.21 -31.19 23.39
C ALA A 44 -18.32 -32.73 23.27
N ASP A 45 -19.36 -33.22 22.61
CA ASP A 45 -19.52 -34.65 22.30
C ASP A 45 -18.76 -35.06 21.02
N SER A 46 -18.48 -34.09 20.14
CA SER A 46 -17.72 -34.27 18.90
C SER A 46 -17.01 -32.98 18.48
N VAL A 47 -15.93 -33.10 17.70
CA VAL A 47 -15.15 -31.98 17.13
C VAL A 47 -14.68 -32.32 15.71
N LEU A 48 -14.40 -31.29 14.90
CA LEU A 48 -13.69 -31.43 13.63
C LEU A 48 -12.22 -30.98 13.81
N LEU A 49 -11.29 -31.92 13.75
CA LEU A 49 -9.85 -31.65 13.74
C LEU A 49 -9.42 -31.42 12.28
N VAL A 50 -8.73 -30.32 12.00
CA VAL A 50 -8.13 -30.06 10.67
C VAL A 50 -6.62 -29.94 10.82
N TYR A 51 -5.86 -30.64 9.97
CA TYR A 51 -4.41 -30.56 9.92
C TYR A 51 -3.87 -30.57 8.50
N ARG A 52 -2.78 -29.82 8.30
CA ARG A 52 -1.99 -29.77 7.06
C ARG A 52 -0.68 -30.49 7.30
N ASN A 53 -0.39 -31.48 6.46
CA ASN A 53 0.91 -32.15 6.44
C ASN A 53 1.75 -31.65 5.25
N TYR A 54 3.02 -31.34 5.48
CA TYR A 54 3.99 -30.91 4.46
C TYR A 54 5.05 -31.99 4.24
N ILE A 55 5.27 -32.37 2.98
CA ILE A 55 6.28 -33.35 2.54
C ILE A 55 6.94 -32.80 1.26
N ASP A 56 8.26 -32.66 1.27
CA ASP A 56 9.09 -32.27 0.11
C ASP A 56 8.52 -31.08 -0.70
N MET A 57 8.22 -29.99 0.03
CA MET A 57 7.60 -28.74 -0.45
C MET A 57 6.17 -28.86 -1.03
N LYS A 58 5.56 -30.04 -0.97
CA LYS A 58 4.13 -30.27 -1.25
C LYS A 58 3.36 -30.34 0.08
N PHE A 59 2.05 -30.11 0.04
CA PHE A 59 1.20 -30.20 1.23
C PHE A 59 -0.11 -30.96 0.95
N SER A 60 -0.70 -31.53 2.00
CA SER A 60 -2.01 -32.18 1.97
C SER A 60 -2.83 -31.83 3.21
N ASP A 61 -4.03 -31.29 2.99
CA ASP A 61 -4.99 -30.95 4.04
C ASP A 61 -5.88 -32.16 4.36
N THR A 62 -6.04 -32.46 5.64
CA THR A 62 -6.87 -33.56 6.15
C THR A 62 -7.80 -33.05 7.26
N ALA A 63 -9.08 -33.40 7.17
CA ALA A 63 -10.09 -33.08 8.19
C ALA A 63 -10.71 -34.37 8.73
N VAL A 64 -10.79 -34.49 10.06
CA VAL A 64 -11.21 -35.72 10.75
C VAL A 64 -12.24 -35.36 11.81
N PHE A 65 -13.40 -36.02 11.74
CA PHE A 65 -14.45 -35.89 12.74
C PHE A 65 -14.17 -36.85 13.90
N LEU A 66 -14.04 -36.31 15.11
CA LEU A 66 -13.70 -37.05 16.32
C LEU A 66 -14.89 -37.01 17.29
N LYS A 67 -15.20 -38.15 17.91
CA LYS A 67 -16.21 -38.26 18.97
C LYS A 67 -15.53 -38.42 20.33
N GLY A 68 -15.99 -37.71 21.34
CA GLY A 68 -15.32 -37.60 22.64
C GLY A 68 -15.91 -38.52 23.71
N GLU A 69 -15.05 -39.13 24.52
CA GLU A 69 -15.47 -39.90 25.70
C GLU A 69 -15.33 -39.04 26.95
N LYS A 70 -16.45 -38.69 27.60
CA LYS A 70 -16.48 -37.80 28.78
C LYS A 70 -15.71 -36.48 28.55
N GLY A 71 -15.78 -35.96 27.31
CA GLY A 71 -15.07 -34.77 26.87
C GLY A 71 -13.55 -34.93 26.66
N LYS A 72 -13.00 -36.16 26.67
CA LYS A 72 -11.64 -36.43 26.18
C LYS A 72 -11.68 -36.84 24.71
N PHE A 73 -10.71 -36.35 23.95
CA PHE A 73 -10.52 -36.65 22.53
C PHE A 73 -9.09 -37.12 22.31
N ASN A 74 -8.94 -38.20 21.56
CA ASN A 74 -7.65 -38.76 21.17
C ASN A 74 -7.63 -38.95 19.65
N TYR A 75 -6.55 -38.57 18.99
CA TYR A 75 -6.31 -38.89 17.58
C TYR A 75 -4.82 -39.13 17.33
N THR A 76 -4.49 -39.98 16.36
CA THR A 76 -3.10 -40.22 15.95
C THR A 76 -2.94 -39.88 14.48
N ILE A 77 -2.13 -38.87 14.18
CA ILE A 77 -1.72 -38.57 12.83
C ILE A 77 -0.56 -39.50 12.48
N VAL A 78 -0.74 -40.31 11.44
CA VAL A 78 0.30 -41.17 10.86
C VAL A 78 0.95 -40.41 9.71
N PRO A 79 2.22 -39.95 9.84
CA PRO A 79 2.89 -39.23 8.76
C PRO A 79 3.26 -40.19 7.63
N LYS A 80 3.18 -39.73 6.38
CA LYS A 80 3.71 -40.49 5.24
C LYS A 80 5.23 -40.30 5.16
N THR A 81 5.93 -41.22 4.49
CA THR A 81 7.39 -41.21 4.36
C THR A 81 7.93 -39.87 3.84
N GLY A 82 8.88 -39.28 4.58
CA GLY A 82 9.45 -37.96 4.29
C GLY A 82 9.69 -37.13 5.56
N THR A 83 10.25 -35.92 5.41
CA THR A 83 10.33 -34.97 6.55
C THR A 83 8.99 -34.26 6.68
N ASN A 84 8.28 -34.51 7.77
CA ASN A 84 6.92 -34.01 7.97
C ASN A 84 6.93 -32.79 8.90
N LEU A 85 6.44 -31.66 8.39
CA LEU A 85 5.97 -30.53 9.20
C LEU A 85 4.44 -30.61 9.25
N ILE A 86 3.85 -30.47 10.44
CA ILE A 86 2.40 -30.45 10.62
C ILE A 86 1.94 -29.18 11.34
N GLU A 87 0.96 -28.51 10.71
CA GLU A 87 0.17 -27.40 11.26
C GLU A 87 -1.26 -27.92 11.51
N TYR A 88 -1.89 -27.59 12.63
CA TYR A 88 -3.25 -28.06 12.95
C TYR A 88 -4.06 -27.05 13.76
N TYR A 89 -5.38 -27.10 13.62
CA TYR A 89 -6.31 -26.19 14.27
C TYR A 89 -7.72 -26.82 14.38
N PHE A 90 -8.60 -26.19 15.15
CA PHE A 90 -10.03 -26.53 15.19
C PHE A 90 -10.85 -25.46 14.47
N GLU A 91 -11.82 -25.87 13.65
CA GLU A 91 -12.76 -24.99 12.93
C GLU A 91 -14.17 -25.20 13.51
N ASP A 92 -14.87 -24.12 13.89
CA ASP A 92 -16.30 -24.21 14.21
C ASP A 92 -17.18 -24.13 12.95
N MET A 93 -18.48 -24.38 13.08
CA MET A 93 -19.42 -24.29 11.95
C MET A 93 -19.75 -22.84 11.53
N ASN A 94 -19.02 -21.84 12.04
CA ASN A 94 -19.05 -20.45 11.58
C ASN A 94 -17.77 -20.06 10.81
N GLY A 95 -16.80 -20.97 10.69
CA GLY A 95 -15.51 -20.75 10.02
C GLY A 95 -14.43 -20.11 10.90
N ASN A 96 -14.65 -20.00 12.21
CA ASN A 96 -13.66 -19.48 13.14
C ASN A 96 -12.56 -20.53 13.36
N ARG A 97 -11.29 -20.11 13.23
CA ARG A 97 -10.12 -20.97 13.42
C ARG A 97 -9.48 -20.73 14.77
N TYR A 98 -9.49 -21.75 15.63
CA TYR A 98 -8.98 -21.65 16.99
C TYR A 98 -7.56 -22.24 17.09
N PRO A 99 -6.52 -21.42 17.34
CA PRO A 99 -5.24 -21.93 17.81
C PRO A 99 -5.36 -22.45 19.25
N PHE A 100 -4.39 -23.24 19.70
CA PHE A 100 -4.47 -23.95 20.98
C PHE A 100 -4.15 -23.05 22.20
N LYS A 101 -4.99 -22.04 22.51
CA LYS A 101 -4.97 -21.27 23.77
C LYS A 101 -6.29 -20.49 24.00
N GLY A 102 -6.94 -20.71 25.15
CA GLY A 102 -7.73 -19.71 25.90
C GLY A 102 -9.09 -19.18 25.37
N HIS A 103 -10.17 -19.52 26.10
CA HIS A 103 -11.43 -18.75 26.27
C HIS A 103 -12.44 -18.62 25.09
N PHE A 104 -13.53 -19.43 25.17
CA PHE A 104 -14.98 -19.16 24.95
C PHE A 104 -15.44 -18.14 23.86
N TYR A 105 -16.49 -18.34 23.03
CA TYR A 105 -17.68 -19.22 22.92
C TYR A 105 -18.18 -19.16 21.42
N THR A 106 -19.20 -19.82 20.84
CA THR A 106 -20.15 -20.94 21.10
C THR A 106 -20.74 -21.29 19.70
N VAL A 107 -20.62 -22.51 19.15
CA VAL A 107 -21.35 -23.77 19.41
C VAL A 107 -22.84 -23.78 19.00
N PHE A 108 -23.22 -24.76 18.17
CA PHE A 108 -24.62 -25.15 17.91
C PHE A 108 -25.07 -26.26 18.86
N PHE A 109 -26.31 -26.17 19.36
CA PHE A 109 -26.93 -27.19 20.23
C PHE A 109 -27.96 -28.05 19.49
N ARG A 110 -28.19 -29.27 19.98
CA ARG A 110 -29.36 -30.10 19.63
C ARG A 110 -30.12 -30.48 20.90
N LYS A 111 -31.31 -29.89 21.13
CA LYS A 111 -32.22 -30.23 22.24
C LYS A 111 -33.66 -30.29 21.74
N LYS A 112 -34.35 -31.41 21.97
CA LYS A 112 -35.76 -31.66 21.63
C LYS A 112 -36.20 -31.24 20.20
N GLY A 113 -35.41 -31.61 19.19
CA GLY A 113 -35.95 -31.87 17.84
C GLY A 113 -36.28 -30.69 16.91
N LYS A 114 -35.99 -29.43 17.26
CA LYS A 114 -36.07 -28.29 16.31
C LYS A 114 -34.70 -27.75 15.92
N GLU A 115 -34.49 -27.51 14.63
CA GLU A 115 -33.38 -26.68 14.13
C GLU A 115 -33.70 -25.18 14.27
N LEU A 116 -32.65 -24.37 14.40
CA LEU A 116 -32.72 -22.93 14.19
C LEU A 116 -31.80 -22.56 13.01
N ARG A 117 -32.39 -22.00 11.95
CA ARG A 117 -31.67 -21.63 10.73
C ARG A 117 -31.05 -20.25 10.84
N TYR A 118 -29.72 -20.21 10.90
CA TYR A 118 -28.92 -19.06 10.47
C TYR A 118 -27.83 -19.56 9.53
N ALA A 119 -27.81 -19.03 8.30
CA ALA A 119 -26.89 -19.47 7.26
C ALA A 119 -26.15 -18.25 6.70
N ASN A 120 -24.84 -18.18 6.95
CA ASN A 120 -23.99 -17.16 6.37
C ASN A 120 -23.58 -17.52 4.92
N PHE A 121 -23.50 -16.51 4.08
CA PHE A 121 -23.08 -16.62 2.67
C PHE A 121 -21.56 -16.78 2.52
N ASN A 122 -21.14 -17.26 1.34
CA ASN A 122 -19.77 -17.22 0.81
C ASN A 122 -18.76 -18.28 1.30
N HIS A 123 -19.20 -19.44 1.80
CA HIS A 123 -18.30 -20.56 2.13
C HIS A 123 -17.33 -20.89 0.99
N ALA A 124 -17.80 -20.91 -0.26
CA ALA A 124 -16.96 -21.19 -1.42
C ALA A 124 -15.84 -20.15 -1.61
N ARG A 125 -16.14 -18.87 -1.37
CA ARG A 125 -15.18 -17.75 -1.44
C ARG A 125 -14.14 -17.82 -0.33
N ASP A 126 -14.58 -18.15 0.87
CA ASP A 126 -13.73 -18.06 2.04
C ASP A 126 -12.85 -19.34 2.18
N LEU A 127 -13.31 -20.49 1.66
CA LEU A 127 -12.45 -21.64 1.32
C LEU A 127 -11.39 -21.29 0.24
N TYR A 128 -11.75 -20.54 -0.79
CA TYR A 128 -10.79 -20.09 -1.81
C TYR A 128 -9.75 -19.12 -1.22
N LYS A 129 -10.14 -18.20 -0.33
CA LYS A 129 -9.18 -17.37 0.44
C LYS A 129 -8.24 -18.24 1.29
N ALA A 130 -8.76 -19.29 1.93
CA ALA A 130 -7.99 -20.24 2.75
C ALA A 130 -7.03 -21.16 1.95
N GLY A 131 -6.90 -20.97 0.64
CA GLY A 131 -5.95 -21.70 -0.21
C GLY A 131 -6.54 -22.91 -0.95
N VAL A 132 -7.84 -23.20 -0.81
CA VAL A 132 -8.46 -24.32 -1.54
C VAL A 132 -8.47 -24.03 -3.05
N ARG A 133 -7.83 -24.90 -3.83
CA ARG A 133 -7.78 -24.84 -5.31
C ARG A 133 -8.36 -26.08 -6.00
N LYS A 134 -9.05 -26.96 -5.26
CA LYS A 134 -9.72 -28.12 -5.85
C LYS A 134 -11.06 -27.71 -6.44
N SER A 135 -11.17 -27.69 -7.77
CA SER A 135 -12.34 -27.22 -8.53
C SER A 135 -13.66 -27.82 -8.03
N SER A 136 -13.70 -29.14 -7.80
CA SER A 136 -14.90 -29.85 -7.32
C SER A 136 -15.39 -29.39 -5.94
N VAL A 137 -14.50 -28.93 -5.06
CA VAL A 137 -14.87 -28.46 -3.70
C VAL A 137 -15.49 -27.07 -3.79
N ILE A 138 -14.85 -26.16 -4.52
CA ILE A 138 -15.37 -24.79 -4.73
C ILE A 138 -16.72 -24.85 -5.46
N PHE A 139 -16.86 -25.73 -6.47
CA PHE A 139 -18.11 -25.93 -7.19
C PHE A 139 -19.23 -26.50 -6.30
N TYR A 140 -18.94 -27.48 -5.42
CA TYR A 140 -19.92 -28.03 -4.48
C TYR A 140 -20.53 -26.95 -3.57
N TYR A 141 -19.70 -26.12 -2.93
CA TYR A 141 -20.20 -25.05 -2.05
C TYR A 141 -20.93 -23.97 -2.83
N THR A 142 -20.39 -23.53 -3.97
CA THR A 142 -21.06 -22.55 -4.85
C THR A 142 -22.44 -23.04 -5.29
N ASN A 143 -22.58 -24.32 -5.65
CA ASN A 143 -23.87 -24.91 -6.04
C ASN A 143 -24.88 -24.99 -4.88
N ARG A 144 -24.42 -25.12 -3.62
CA ARG A 144 -25.31 -25.02 -2.45
C ARG A 144 -25.78 -23.59 -2.23
N GLU A 145 -24.85 -22.63 -2.32
CA GLU A 145 -25.15 -21.20 -2.17
C GLU A 145 -26.12 -20.72 -3.27
N LEU A 146 -25.91 -21.09 -4.54
CA LEU A 146 -26.80 -20.76 -5.66
C LEU A 146 -28.16 -21.47 -5.59
N LYS A 147 -28.26 -22.69 -5.05
CA LYS A 147 -29.56 -23.33 -4.81
C LYS A 147 -30.42 -22.58 -3.79
N GLN A 148 -29.78 -21.93 -2.82
CA GLN A 148 -30.45 -21.12 -1.80
C GLN A 148 -30.68 -19.67 -2.27
N TYR A 149 -29.77 -19.14 -3.08
CA TYR A 149 -29.74 -17.75 -3.54
C TYR A 149 -29.38 -17.66 -5.04
N PRO A 150 -30.30 -18.07 -5.96
CA PRO A 150 -29.99 -18.28 -7.38
C PRO A 150 -29.68 -17.01 -8.17
N ASN A 151 -29.83 -15.83 -7.56
CA ASN A 151 -29.49 -14.51 -8.11
C ASN A 151 -28.82 -13.63 -7.03
N ASP A 152 -27.79 -14.13 -6.34
CA ASP A 152 -26.92 -13.26 -5.52
C ASP A 152 -25.66 -12.82 -6.29
N TYR A 153 -25.38 -11.52 -6.26
CA TYR A 153 -24.28 -10.90 -7.01
C TYR A 153 -22.90 -11.33 -6.52
N GLN A 154 -22.70 -11.54 -5.21
CA GLN A 154 -21.40 -11.93 -4.66
C GLN A 154 -20.98 -13.32 -5.14
N ILE A 155 -21.93 -14.25 -5.26
CA ILE A 155 -21.63 -15.62 -5.72
C ILE A 155 -21.23 -15.61 -7.20
N TYR A 156 -22.01 -14.97 -8.08
CA TYR A 156 -21.66 -14.90 -9.51
C TYR A 156 -20.41 -14.07 -9.78
N ARG A 157 -20.18 -12.99 -9.02
CA ARG A 157 -18.92 -12.25 -9.08
C ARG A 157 -17.74 -13.11 -8.62
N PHE A 158 -17.88 -13.87 -7.54
CA PHE A 158 -16.84 -14.78 -7.08
C PHE A 158 -16.50 -15.83 -8.16
N LEU A 159 -17.50 -16.39 -8.85
CA LEU A 159 -17.27 -17.28 -9.99
C LEU A 159 -16.53 -16.58 -11.15
N ASP A 160 -16.90 -15.35 -11.50
CA ASP A 160 -16.25 -14.52 -12.52
C ASP A 160 -14.78 -14.22 -12.15
N ASP A 161 -14.52 -13.87 -10.89
CA ASP A 161 -13.21 -13.51 -10.35
C ASP A 161 -12.27 -14.73 -10.20
N ILE A 162 -12.77 -16.00 -10.15
CA ILE A 162 -11.94 -17.22 -10.02
C ILE A 162 -11.83 -18.11 -11.27
N ARG A 163 -12.68 -17.99 -12.29
CA ARG A 163 -12.73 -18.99 -13.39
C ARG A 163 -11.44 -19.14 -14.23
N TYR A 164 -10.51 -18.19 -14.13
CA TYR A 164 -9.19 -18.25 -14.77
C TYR A 164 -8.07 -18.66 -13.79
N ASN A 165 -8.37 -18.78 -12.50
CA ASN A 165 -7.40 -18.92 -11.40
C ASN A 165 -7.41 -20.30 -10.72
N ILE A 166 -8.27 -21.22 -11.17
CA ILE A 166 -8.39 -22.59 -10.66
C ILE A 166 -8.27 -23.58 -11.83
N PRO A 167 -7.27 -24.49 -11.82
CA PRO A 167 -7.17 -25.54 -12.83
C PRO A 167 -8.44 -26.39 -12.90
N ASN A 168 -8.90 -26.67 -14.11
CA ASN A 168 -10.11 -27.47 -14.39
C ASN A 168 -11.39 -26.93 -13.73
N PHE A 169 -11.54 -25.59 -13.65
CA PHE A 169 -12.75 -24.90 -13.20
C PHE A 169 -13.37 -24.09 -14.35
N ASN A 170 -13.63 -24.77 -15.47
CA ASN A 170 -13.98 -24.17 -16.76
C ASN A 170 -15.45 -23.71 -16.83
N ILE A 171 -15.89 -22.84 -15.91
CA ILE A 171 -17.24 -22.28 -15.90
C ILE A 171 -17.28 -21.04 -16.79
N THR A 172 -18.03 -21.08 -17.88
CA THR A 172 -18.21 -19.94 -18.79
C THR A 172 -19.30 -18.97 -18.32
N LEU A 173 -19.36 -17.79 -18.94
CA LEU A 173 -20.47 -16.85 -18.74
C LEU A 173 -21.84 -17.45 -19.12
N ASN A 174 -21.88 -18.38 -20.09
CA ASN A 174 -23.12 -19.06 -20.50
C ASN A 174 -23.59 -20.06 -19.43
N ASP A 175 -22.66 -20.74 -18.76
CA ASP A 175 -22.98 -21.67 -17.66
C ASP A 175 -23.57 -20.89 -16.48
N MET A 176 -22.93 -19.78 -16.10
CA MET A 176 -23.45 -18.87 -15.07
C MET A 176 -24.85 -18.35 -15.43
N LEU A 177 -25.07 -17.93 -16.69
CA LEU A 177 -26.39 -17.51 -17.20
C LEU A 177 -27.46 -18.61 -17.12
N ASN A 178 -27.06 -19.89 -17.15
CA ASN A 178 -27.96 -21.04 -17.07
C ASN A 178 -28.22 -21.51 -15.63
N MET A 179 -27.30 -21.26 -14.69
CA MET A 179 -27.48 -21.52 -13.26
C MET A 179 -28.47 -20.54 -12.60
N ALA A 180 -28.73 -19.39 -13.23
CA ALA A 180 -29.47 -18.27 -12.66
C ALA A 180 -30.99 -18.30 -12.94
N LYS A 181 -31.79 -17.75 -12.02
CA LYS A 181 -33.25 -17.64 -12.22
C LYS A 181 -33.59 -16.45 -13.13
N LYS A 182 -33.54 -16.73 -14.45
CA LYS A 182 -33.88 -15.85 -15.59
C LYS A 182 -35.24 -15.14 -15.41
N GLY A 183 -35.41 -14.01 -16.11
CA GLY A 183 -36.67 -13.24 -16.10
C GLY A 183 -36.95 -12.44 -14.81
N THR A 184 -36.02 -12.38 -13.87
CA THR A 184 -36.19 -11.66 -12.59
C THR A 184 -35.27 -10.44 -12.49
N PRO A 185 -35.61 -9.40 -11.69
CA PRO A 185 -34.77 -8.22 -11.54
C PRO A 185 -33.33 -8.52 -11.06
N GLY A 186 -33.17 -9.52 -10.19
CA GLY A 186 -31.85 -9.97 -9.72
C GLY A 186 -30.98 -10.52 -10.85
N PHE A 187 -31.55 -11.33 -11.75
CA PHE A 187 -30.85 -11.86 -12.92
C PHE A 187 -30.30 -10.73 -13.80
N TYR A 188 -31.15 -9.79 -14.25
CA TYR A 188 -30.68 -8.71 -15.14
C TYR A 188 -29.68 -7.77 -14.45
N ARG A 189 -29.88 -7.44 -13.17
CA ARG A 189 -28.94 -6.62 -12.40
C ARG A 189 -27.55 -7.28 -12.28
N ILE A 190 -27.48 -8.60 -12.14
CA ILE A 190 -26.21 -9.34 -12.07
C ILE A 190 -25.57 -9.47 -13.46
N PHE A 191 -26.32 -10.01 -14.42
CA PHE A 191 -25.74 -10.43 -15.69
C PHE A 191 -25.44 -9.27 -16.61
N THR A 192 -26.22 -8.19 -16.64
CA THR A 192 -25.84 -7.01 -17.42
C THR A 192 -24.55 -6.38 -16.87
N VAL A 193 -24.36 -6.36 -15.54
CA VAL A 193 -23.12 -5.88 -14.90
C VAL A 193 -21.92 -6.77 -15.27
N ILE A 194 -22.01 -8.09 -15.08
CA ILE A 194 -20.91 -9.01 -15.39
C ILE A 194 -20.63 -9.03 -16.91
N MET A 195 -21.65 -9.15 -17.75
CA MET A 195 -21.49 -9.16 -19.21
C MET A 195 -20.88 -7.85 -19.73
N SER A 196 -21.25 -6.69 -19.16
CA SER A 196 -20.66 -5.40 -19.58
C SER A 196 -19.14 -5.32 -19.39
N ARG A 197 -18.56 -6.14 -18.48
CA ARG A 197 -17.10 -6.26 -18.31
C ARG A 197 -16.42 -6.73 -19.61
N TYR A 198 -17.07 -7.63 -20.35
CA TYR A 198 -16.47 -8.40 -21.46
C TYR A 198 -17.09 -8.13 -22.84
N ASN A 199 -18.40 -7.91 -22.93
CA ASN A 199 -19.11 -7.71 -24.19
C ASN A 199 -20.34 -6.82 -23.98
N MET A 200 -20.22 -5.55 -24.36
CA MET A 200 -21.28 -4.56 -24.22
C MET A 200 -22.50 -4.92 -25.09
N LYS A 201 -22.33 -5.21 -26.39
CA LYS A 201 -23.43 -5.61 -27.31
C LYS A 201 -24.32 -6.75 -26.78
N ARG A 202 -23.76 -7.70 -26.01
CA ARG A 202 -24.55 -8.76 -25.34
C ARG A 202 -25.28 -8.26 -24.09
N ALA A 203 -24.67 -7.38 -23.31
CA ALA A 203 -25.32 -6.71 -22.19
C ALA A 203 -26.49 -5.82 -22.66
N ASP A 204 -26.33 -5.10 -23.78
CA ASP A 204 -27.34 -4.24 -24.39
C ASP A 204 -28.64 -5.01 -24.73
N SER A 205 -28.52 -6.26 -25.20
CA SER A 205 -29.66 -7.14 -25.50
C SER A 205 -30.40 -7.58 -24.24
N LEU A 206 -29.68 -8.02 -23.20
CA LEU A 206 -30.25 -8.34 -21.88
C LEU A 206 -30.92 -7.11 -21.25
N PHE A 207 -30.33 -5.93 -21.42
CA PHE A 207 -30.85 -4.67 -20.92
C PHE A 207 -32.13 -4.22 -21.65
N ASN A 208 -32.19 -4.33 -22.98
CA ASN A 208 -33.44 -4.10 -23.73
C ASN A 208 -34.55 -5.08 -23.30
N SER A 209 -34.23 -6.37 -23.13
CA SER A 209 -35.16 -7.38 -22.62
C SER A 209 -35.69 -7.02 -21.22
N MET A 210 -34.83 -6.54 -20.33
CA MET A 210 -35.21 -6.09 -18.98
C MET A 210 -36.21 -4.93 -19.01
N LEU A 211 -35.93 -3.87 -19.79
CA LEU A 211 -36.83 -2.70 -19.88
C LEU A 211 -38.17 -3.03 -20.56
N SER A 212 -38.18 -3.89 -21.59
CA SER A 212 -39.42 -4.36 -22.20
C SER A 212 -40.31 -5.14 -21.23
N ASN A 213 -39.72 -5.84 -20.25
CA ASN A 213 -40.45 -6.51 -19.16
C ASN A 213 -40.78 -5.55 -17.98
N LYS A 214 -40.68 -4.24 -18.19
CA LYS A 214 -40.88 -3.16 -17.20
C LYS A 214 -40.05 -3.28 -15.91
N ILE A 215 -38.90 -3.95 -15.96
CA ILE A 215 -37.99 -4.09 -14.82
C ILE A 215 -37.13 -2.83 -14.71
N LYS A 216 -37.25 -2.10 -13.59
CA LYS A 216 -36.47 -0.88 -13.33
C LYS A 216 -34.95 -1.15 -13.33
N PRO A 217 -34.12 -0.31 -13.98
CA PRO A 217 -32.68 -0.50 -14.11
C PRO A 217 -31.91 -0.06 -12.83
N ILE A 218 -32.39 -0.46 -11.66
CA ILE A 218 -31.91 0.06 -10.38
C ILE A 218 -30.51 -0.47 -10.04
N ASN A 219 -29.61 0.43 -9.62
CA ASN A 219 -28.22 0.12 -9.27
C ASN A 219 -27.38 -0.54 -10.40
N MET A 220 -27.59 -0.12 -11.66
CA MET A 220 -26.89 -0.62 -12.85
C MET A 220 -25.70 0.25 -13.29
N ILE A 221 -25.17 1.04 -12.36
CA ILE A 221 -24.11 2.03 -12.54
C ILE A 221 -22.86 1.46 -13.26
N GLU A 222 -22.51 0.17 -13.12
CA GLU A 222 -21.40 -0.47 -13.85
C GLU A 222 -21.63 -0.53 -15.37
N TYR A 223 -22.84 -0.88 -15.83
CA TYR A 223 -23.20 -0.89 -17.25
C TYR A 223 -23.23 0.54 -17.80
N PHE A 224 -23.92 1.44 -17.10
CA PHE A 224 -24.00 2.85 -17.50
C PHE A 224 -22.67 3.59 -17.39
N GLY A 225 -21.69 3.13 -16.60
CA GLY A 225 -20.31 3.64 -16.64
C GLY A 225 -19.59 3.40 -17.97
N ARG A 226 -19.98 2.36 -18.71
CA ARG A 226 -19.46 2.07 -20.04
C ARG A 226 -20.28 2.80 -21.11
N ALA A 227 -21.61 2.75 -21.00
CA ALA A 227 -22.53 3.38 -21.95
C ALA A 227 -22.55 4.92 -21.89
N SER A 228 -22.30 5.54 -20.73
CA SER A 228 -22.41 7.01 -20.53
C SER A 228 -21.48 7.86 -21.40
N ARG A 229 -20.50 7.25 -22.08
CA ARG A 229 -19.64 7.94 -23.07
C ARG A 229 -20.37 8.26 -24.37
N ASP A 230 -21.39 7.49 -24.73
CA ASP A 230 -22.21 7.67 -25.93
C ASP A 230 -23.58 8.25 -25.55
N THR A 231 -23.68 9.58 -25.62
CA THR A 231 -24.91 10.30 -25.28
C THR A 231 -26.04 10.05 -26.28
N ALA A 232 -25.73 9.76 -27.55
CA ALA A 232 -26.72 9.48 -28.57
C ALA A 232 -27.38 8.10 -28.35
N TYR A 233 -26.58 7.09 -27.99
CA TYR A 233 -27.06 5.78 -27.58
C TYR A 233 -27.96 5.85 -26.34
N ILE A 234 -27.53 6.58 -25.30
CA ILE A 234 -28.35 6.77 -24.09
C ILE A 234 -29.66 7.50 -24.40
N SER A 235 -29.65 8.56 -25.24
CA SER A 235 -30.87 9.23 -25.69
C SER A 235 -31.81 8.30 -26.46
N SER A 236 -31.27 7.47 -27.36
CA SER A 236 -32.04 6.50 -28.13
C SER A 236 -32.78 5.49 -27.23
N ILE A 237 -32.10 4.97 -26.20
CA ILE A 237 -32.73 4.11 -25.18
C ILE A 237 -33.78 4.89 -24.38
N ALA A 238 -33.44 6.08 -23.88
CA ALA A 238 -34.32 6.88 -23.03
C ALA A 238 -35.61 7.29 -23.73
N ASN A 239 -35.54 7.59 -25.03
CA ASN A 239 -36.70 7.89 -25.88
C ASN A 239 -37.52 6.62 -26.21
N LYS A 240 -36.87 5.47 -26.38
CA LYS A 240 -37.53 4.17 -26.61
C LYS A 240 -38.26 3.65 -25.36
N PHE A 241 -37.81 4.03 -24.17
CA PHE A 241 -38.33 3.57 -22.88
C PHE A 241 -38.63 4.75 -21.94
N PRO A 242 -39.63 5.60 -22.25
CA PRO A 242 -39.89 6.84 -21.51
C PRO A 242 -40.17 6.61 -20.02
N ASP A 243 -40.91 5.54 -19.67
CA ASP A 243 -41.18 5.10 -18.28
C ASP A 243 -39.92 4.96 -17.42
N PHE A 244 -38.76 4.66 -18.03
CA PHE A 244 -37.47 4.44 -17.35
C PHE A 244 -36.42 5.51 -17.65
N SER A 245 -36.78 6.53 -18.43
CA SER A 245 -35.88 7.60 -18.88
C SER A 245 -35.13 8.28 -17.72
N TYR A 246 -35.85 8.57 -16.62
CA TYR A 246 -35.26 9.08 -15.38
C TYR A 246 -34.21 8.14 -14.78
N ASP A 247 -34.54 6.86 -14.59
CA ASP A 247 -33.63 5.88 -13.97
C ASP A 247 -32.38 5.64 -14.86
N ILE A 248 -32.54 5.69 -16.19
CA ILE A 248 -31.44 5.61 -17.17
C ILE A 248 -30.47 6.78 -16.99
N TYR A 249 -30.97 8.02 -17.05
CA TYR A 249 -30.13 9.20 -16.89
C TYR A 249 -29.52 9.31 -15.49
N LYS A 250 -30.25 8.90 -14.43
CA LYS A 250 -29.73 8.84 -13.05
C LYS A 250 -28.53 7.89 -12.96
N ASN A 251 -28.66 6.66 -13.45
CA ASN A 251 -27.54 5.72 -13.43
C ASN A 251 -26.33 6.23 -14.26
N CYS A 252 -26.56 6.91 -15.39
CA CYS A 252 -25.50 7.55 -16.17
C CYS A 252 -24.77 8.65 -15.39
N PHE A 253 -25.50 9.57 -14.75
CA PHE A 253 -24.93 10.65 -13.95
C PHE A 253 -24.11 10.10 -12.77
N LEU A 254 -24.69 9.21 -11.96
CA LEU A 254 -23.99 8.54 -10.85
C LEU A 254 -22.74 7.79 -11.33
N ALA A 255 -22.77 7.21 -12.52
CA ALA A 255 -21.61 6.57 -13.13
C ALA A 255 -20.52 7.58 -13.57
N THR A 256 -20.87 8.75 -14.12
CA THR A 256 -19.87 9.78 -14.44
C THR A 256 -19.10 10.23 -13.21
N VAL A 257 -19.75 10.34 -12.04
CA VAL A 257 -19.10 10.66 -10.77
C VAL A 257 -18.27 9.49 -10.26
N LYS A 258 -18.88 8.29 -10.11
CA LYS A 258 -18.21 7.09 -9.58
C LYS A 258 -16.92 6.71 -10.32
N TYR A 259 -16.91 6.81 -11.66
CA TYR A 259 -15.73 6.48 -12.47
C TYR A 259 -14.96 7.72 -12.95
N LYS A 260 -15.30 8.92 -12.47
CA LYS A 260 -14.67 10.20 -12.85
C LYS A 260 -14.70 10.50 -14.36
N ILE A 261 -15.70 9.99 -15.08
CA ILE A 261 -15.90 10.17 -16.54
C ILE A 261 -16.63 11.50 -16.77
N PHE A 262 -16.01 12.61 -16.39
CA PHE A 262 -16.66 13.92 -16.32
C PHE A 262 -16.96 14.58 -17.68
N LYS A 263 -16.48 14.03 -18.82
CA LYS A 263 -16.70 14.60 -20.16
C LYS A 263 -18.18 14.89 -20.46
N ASN A 264 -19.07 14.01 -20.00
CA ASN A 264 -20.51 14.09 -20.24
C ASN A 264 -21.30 14.46 -18.96
N TYR A 265 -20.64 14.89 -17.88
CA TYR A 265 -21.28 15.22 -16.59
C TYR A 265 -22.36 16.30 -16.76
N ASP A 266 -22.00 17.42 -17.40
CA ASP A 266 -22.87 18.58 -17.55
C ASP A 266 -24.07 18.30 -18.48
N TYR A 267 -23.94 17.33 -19.40
CA TYR A 267 -25.03 16.83 -20.23
C TYR A 267 -26.06 16.05 -19.40
N TYR A 268 -25.62 15.05 -18.62
CA TYR A 268 -26.52 14.26 -17.78
C TYR A 268 -27.13 15.09 -16.63
N TYR A 269 -26.36 16.02 -16.07
CA TYR A 269 -26.84 16.96 -15.06
C TYR A 269 -27.99 17.83 -15.58
N LYS A 270 -27.81 18.50 -16.74
CA LYS A 270 -28.85 19.35 -17.35
C LYS A 270 -30.13 18.57 -17.65
N ILE A 271 -30.00 17.33 -18.14
CA ILE A 271 -31.15 16.46 -18.41
C ILE A 271 -31.84 16.05 -17.12
N LEU A 272 -31.10 15.61 -16.09
CA LEU A 272 -31.70 15.19 -14.81
C LEU A 272 -32.44 16.33 -14.10
N MET A 273 -31.89 17.54 -14.10
CA MET A 273 -32.51 18.68 -13.41
C MET A 273 -33.83 19.17 -14.05
N SER A 274 -34.23 18.67 -15.23
CA SER A 274 -35.56 18.91 -15.79
C SER A 274 -36.64 17.97 -15.22
N TYR A 275 -36.26 16.81 -14.65
CA TYR A 275 -37.21 15.90 -14.03
C TYR A 275 -37.60 16.39 -12.64
N LYS A 276 -38.91 16.57 -12.40
CA LYS A 276 -39.48 16.94 -11.10
C LYS A 276 -39.01 16.01 -9.95
N ASN A 277 -38.77 14.73 -10.26
CA ASN A 277 -38.30 13.73 -9.29
C ASN A 277 -36.86 13.99 -8.80
N ALA A 278 -35.98 14.57 -9.64
CA ALA A 278 -34.59 14.83 -9.27
C ALA A 278 -34.47 15.81 -8.09
N GLN A 279 -35.45 16.71 -7.94
CA GLN A 279 -35.46 17.77 -6.92
C GLN A 279 -35.53 17.24 -5.47
N ASN A 280 -35.88 15.96 -5.30
CA ASN A 280 -35.97 15.28 -4.00
C ASN A 280 -35.13 13.98 -3.96
N ASP A 281 -34.16 13.82 -4.86
CA ASP A 281 -33.36 12.60 -4.98
C ASP A 281 -31.98 12.76 -4.28
N PRO A 282 -31.75 12.16 -3.11
CA PRO A 282 -30.52 12.38 -2.33
C PRO A 282 -29.27 11.80 -2.98
N ASP A 283 -29.39 10.85 -3.91
CA ASP A 283 -28.23 10.30 -4.65
C ASP A 283 -27.69 11.34 -5.64
N ILE A 284 -28.58 12.14 -6.26
CA ILE A 284 -28.18 13.19 -7.20
C ILE A 284 -27.44 14.30 -6.46
N TYR A 285 -27.97 14.78 -5.33
CA TYR A 285 -27.31 15.82 -4.54
C TYR A 285 -25.97 15.36 -3.94
N GLY A 286 -25.91 14.14 -3.39
CA GLY A 286 -24.64 13.55 -2.94
C GLY A 286 -23.61 13.43 -4.07
N ALA A 287 -24.03 12.99 -5.27
CA ALA A 287 -23.15 12.90 -6.42
C ALA A 287 -22.65 14.27 -6.92
N ILE A 288 -23.46 15.34 -6.82
CA ILE A 288 -23.00 16.72 -7.10
C ILE A 288 -21.86 17.08 -6.15
N ILE A 289 -22.03 16.88 -4.83
CA ILE A 289 -21.00 17.16 -3.83
C ILE A 289 -19.73 16.34 -4.12
N LEU A 290 -19.85 15.02 -4.24
CA LEU A 290 -18.73 14.10 -4.48
C LEU A 290 -17.98 14.37 -5.79
N SER A 291 -18.62 14.99 -6.79
CA SER A 291 -17.98 15.38 -8.04
C SER A 291 -17.06 16.60 -7.94
N LYS A 292 -17.17 17.39 -6.85
CA LYS A 292 -16.58 18.74 -6.70
C LYS A 292 -16.94 19.72 -7.83
N ARG A 293 -18.09 19.54 -8.51
CA ARG A 293 -18.59 20.36 -9.63
C ARG A 293 -19.94 21.02 -9.33
N GLY A 294 -20.30 22.01 -10.15
CA GLY A 294 -21.53 22.78 -9.98
C GLY A 294 -21.44 23.68 -8.75
N ASP A 295 -22.49 23.69 -7.95
CA ASP A 295 -22.56 24.37 -6.64
C ASP A 295 -22.73 23.32 -5.52
N PRO A 296 -21.63 22.83 -4.91
CA PRO A 296 -21.71 21.87 -3.81
C PRO A 296 -22.42 22.43 -2.58
N ILE A 297 -22.32 23.73 -2.29
CA ILE A 297 -22.92 24.33 -1.09
C ILE A 297 -24.44 24.33 -1.22
N LYS A 298 -24.98 24.69 -2.39
CA LYS A 298 -26.42 24.56 -2.69
C LYS A 298 -26.89 23.10 -2.74
N ALA A 299 -26.04 22.17 -3.20
CA ALA A 299 -26.35 20.75 -3.14
C ALA A 299 -26.40 20.22 -1.68
N TYR A 300 -25.49 20.68 -0.82
CA TYR A 300 -25.49 20.43 0.63
C TYR A 300 -26.75 20.98 1.31
N GLU A 301 -27.11 22.24 1.01
CA GLU A 301 -28.30 22.89 1.56
C GLU A 301 -29.58 22.10 1.26
N LYS A 302 -29.66 21.42 0.10
CA LYS A 302 -30.78 20.54 -0.22
C LYS A 302 -30.62 19.11 0.33
N LEU A 303 -29.41 18.54 0.31
CA LEU A 303 -29.17 17.16 0.76
C LEU A 303 -29.49 16.97 2.25
N LYS A 304 -29.15 17.96 3.09
CA LYS A 304 -29.42 17.92 4.55
C LYS A 304 -30.91 17.87 4.91
N GLU A 305 -31.80 18.28 4.00
CA GLU A 305 -33.26 18.13 4.15
C GLU A 305 -33.73 16.68 3.87
N LEU A 306 -32.97 15.96 3.03
CA LEU A 306 -33.35 14.64 2.50
C LEU A 306 -32.74 13.49 3.32
N ARG A 307 -31.50 13.62 3.80
CA ARG A 307 -30.86 12.64 4.69
C ARG A 307 -29.70 13.23 5.51
N LYS A 308 -29.19 12.43 6.46
CA LYS A 308 -27.87 12.65 7.05
C LYS A 308 -26.78 12.54 5.96
N LEU A 309 -25.74 13.35 6.09
CA LEU A 309 -24.60 13.34 5.17
C LEU A 309 -23.57 12.28 5.56
N GLU A 310 -22.86 11.77 4.55
CA GLU A 310 -21.73 10.85 4.71
C GLU A 310 -20.42 11.62 5.01
N PRO A 311 -19.42 10.99 5.66
CA PRO A 311 -18.13 11.62 5.98
C PRO A 311 -17.43 12.32 4.81
N GLU A 312 -17.42 11.69 3.63
CA GLU A 312 -16.86 12.23 2.40
C GLU A 312 -17.56 13.53 1.97
N GLU A 313 -18.88 13.60 2.13
CA GLU A 313 -19.67 14.77 1.73
C GLU A 313 -19.40 15.95 2.67
N ILE A 314 -19.32 15.68 3.98
CA ILE A 314 -18.97 16.68 4.99
C ILE A 314 -17.57 17.25 4.72
N SER A 315 -16.58 16.40 4.43
CA SER A 315 -15.21 16.82 4.11
C SER A 315 -15.17 17.79 2.93
N ILE A 316 -15.82 17.42 1.81
CA ILE A 316 -15.81 18.22 0.58
C ILE A 316 -16.53 19.56 0.75
N ILE A 317 -17.61 19.60 1.55
CA ILE A 317 -18.32 20.85 1.82
C ILE A 317 -17.52 21.75 2.76
N ALA A 318 -16.84 21.21 3.77
CA ALA A 318 -15.95 21.98 4.63
C ALA A 318 -14.81 22.62 3.81
N GLU A 319 -14.10 21.84 2.98
CA GLU A 319 -13.09 22.36 2.03
C GLU A 319 -13.66 23.51 1.17
N LYS A 320 -14.87 23.35 0.62
CA LYS A 320 -15.47 24.38 -0.25
C LYS A 320 -15.97 25.61 0.50
N MET A 321 -16.45 25.46 1.73
CA MET A 321 -16.82 26.59 2.60
C MET A 321 -15.61 27.39 3.07
N VAL A 322 -14.46 26.75 3.27
CA VAL A 322 -13.18 27.44 3.52
C VAL A 322 -12.79 28.32 2.33
N ILE A 323 -12.68 27.72 1.13
CA ILE A 323 -12.23 28.41 -0.09
C ILE A 323 -13.17 29.58 -0.46
N SER A 324 -14.46 29.49 -0.14
CA SER A 324 -15.45 30.56 -0.40
C SER A 324 -15.67 31.54 0.75
N GLY A 325 -15.08 31.32 1.92
CA GLY A 325 -15.31 32.14 3.12
C GLY A 325 -16.74 32.08 3.67
N ASP A 326 -17.44 30.95 3.50
CA ASP A 326 -18.83 30.80 3.98
C ASP A 326 -18.88 30.83 5.52
N LYS A 327 -19.61 31.82 6.05
CA LYS A 327 -19.82 32.04 7.49
C LYS A 327 -20.56 30.89 8.19
N LYS A 328 -21.10 29.91 7.45
CA LYS A 328 -21.64 28.66 7.98
C LYS A 328 -20.56 27.63 8.37
N LEU A 329 -19.32 27.80 7.91
CA LEU A 329 -18.22 26.85 8.19
C LEU A 329 -18.09 26.51 9.68
N PRO A 330 -18.06 27.47 10.63
CA PRO A 330 -17.96 27.15 12.04
C PRO A 330 -19.12 26.26 12.51
N LYS A 331 -20.36 26.53 12.09
CA LYS A 331 -21.54 25.73 12.47
C LYS A 331 -21.54 24.31 11.85
N LEU A 332 -20.96 24.14 10.67
CA LEU A 332 -20.75 22.82 10.07
C LEU A 332 -19.71 22.00 10.86
N LEU A 333 -18.67 22.65 11.39
CA LEU A 333 -17.58 22.04 12.14
C LEU A 333 -17.88 21.90 13.65
N GLU A 334 -18.72 22.76 14.21
CA GLU A 334 -19.17 22.80 15.62
C GLU A 334 -19.95 21.54 16.01
N GLY A 335 -20.73 21.00 15.08
CA GLY A 335 -21.45 19.73 15.22
C GLY A 335 -20.60 18.48 14.93
N LEU A 336 -19.29 18.60 14.68
CA LEU A 336 -18.44 17.44 14.47
C LEU A 336 -18.19 16.70 15.79
N ASP A 337 -18.97 15.64 16.01
CA ASP A 337 -18.39 14.45 16.63
C ASP A 337 -17.35 13.89 15.66
N LEU A 338 -16.14 14.45 15.76
CA LEU A 338 -15.02 14.25 14.84
C LEU A 338 -14.75 12.77 14.55
N LYS A 339 -15.16 11.84 15.42
CA LYS A 339 -15.05 10.37 15.26
C LYS A 339 -15.53 9.86 13.90
N GLY A 340 -16.49 10.53 13.26
CA GLY A 340 -17.02 10.13 11.94
C GLY A 340 -16.10 10.41 10.75
N LEU A 341 -15.16 11.35 10.87
CA LEU A 341 -14.22 11.71 9.81
C LEU A 341 -12.90 10.94 9.95
N SER A 342 -12.37 10.46 8.82
CA SER A 342 -11.03 9.86 8.79
C SER A 342 -9.93 10.92 9.01
N PRO A 343 -8.77 10.57 9.58
CA PRO A 343 -7.66 11.52 9.74
C PRO A 343 -7.22 12.21 8.44
N LEU A 344 -7.37 11.55 7.28
CA LEU A 344 -7.07 12.13 5.97
C LEU A 344 -8.05 13.24 5.57
N MET A 345 -9.33 13.11 5.93
CA MET A 345 -10.35 14.15 5.74
C MET A 345 -10.07 15.34 6.67
N LEU A 346 -9.79 15.07 7.94
CA LEU A 346 -9.43 16.10 8.92
C LEU A 346 -8.18 16.89 8.48
N ASN A 347 -7.17 16.19 7.96
CA ASN A 347 -6.00 16.83 7.35
C ASN A 347 -6.37 17.73 6.17
N GLY A 348 -7.21 17.25 5.24
CA GLY A 348 -7.65 18.04 4.09
C GLY A 348 -8.36 19.34 4.50
N ILE A 349 -9.30 19.26 5.43
CA ILE A 349 -10.01 20.44 5.97
C ILE A 349 -9.03 21.41 6.63
N SER A 350 -8.17 20.91 7.53
CA SER A 350 -7.22 21.75 8.26
C SER A 350 -6.16 22.39 7.36
N TYR A 351 -5.71 21.68 6.32
CA TYR A 351 -4.76 22.20 5.33
C TYR A 351 -5.39 23.34 4.51
N GLU A 352 -6.60 23.15 3.97
CA GLU A 352 -7.33 24.22 3.27
C GLU A 352 -7.52 25.44 4.19
N MET A 353 -7.89 25.22 5.46
CA MET A 353 -8.02 26.30 6.47
C MET A 353 -6.70 27.04 6.68
N ALA A 354 -5.59 26.30 6.78
CA ALA A 354 -4.27 26.86 6.99
C ALA A 354 -3.79 27.68 5.79
N ILE A 355 -3.88 27.17 4.55
CA ILE A 355 -3.41 27.92 3.36
C ILE A 355 -4.26 29.16 3.07
N HIS A 356 -5.54 29.17 3.45
CA HIS A 356 -6.44 30.31 3.28
C HIS A 356 -6.50 31.27 4.49
N GLY A 357 -5.80 30.98 5.60
CA GLY A 357 -5.79 31.83 6.79
C GLY A 357 -7.09 31.79 7.61
N VAL A 358 -7.94 30.78 7.40
CA VAL A 358 -9.32 30.69 7.94
C VAL A 358 -9.31 29.94 9.27
N ASP A 359 -9.63 30.64 10.36
CA ASP A 359 -9.77 30.09 11.73
C ASP A 359 -8.63 29.13 12.13
N ILE A 360 -7.41 29.66 12.14
CA ILE A 360 -6.18 28.92 12.47
C ILE A 360 -6.24 28.19 13.83
N PRO A 361 -6.89 28.71 14.91
CA PRO A 361 -7.12 27.93 16.13
C PRO A 361 -8.01 26.69 15.95
N LEU A 362 -9.07 26.78 15.14
CA LEU A 362 -9.88 25.61 14.80
C LEU A 362 -9.12 24.64 13.87
N ALA A 363 -8.31 25.16 12.94
CA ALA A 363 -7.43 24.34 12.11
C ALA A 363 -6.44 23.52 12.97
N GLU A 364 -5.82 24.14 13.98
CA GLU A 364 -4.93 23.49 14.97
C GLU A 364 -5.65 22.35 15.69
N LYS A 365 -6.86 22.62 16.20
CA LYS A 365 -7.71 21.61 16.87
C LYS A 365 -8.06 20.43 15.94
N ILE A 366 -8.29 20.68 14.66
CA ILE A 366 -8.63 19.64 13.67
C ILE A 366 -7.41 18.77 13.31
N ILE A 367 -6.22 19.36 13.13
CA ILE A 367 -5.03 18.58 12.76
C ILE A 367 -4.47 17.76 13.91
N VAL A 368 -4.51 18.28 15.15
CA VAL A 368 -4.17 17.50 16.35
C VAL A 368 -5.10 16.29 16.48
N ALA A 369 -6.41 16.49 16.31
CA ALA A 369 -7.39 15.39 16.32
C ALA A 369 -7.22 14.39 15.15
N ALA A 370 -6.53 14.76 14.06
CA ALA A 370 -6.13 13.83 13.00
C ALA A 370 -4.91 13.00 13.44
N LEU A 371 -3.86 13.67 13.91
CA LEU A 371 -2.60 13.06 14.37
C LEU A 371 -2.82 12.06 15.51
N ASP A 372 -3.59 12.43 16.54
CA ASP A 372 -3.90 11.57 17.71
C ASP A 372 -4.54 10.22 17.34
N ARG A 373 -5.22 10.18 16.20
CA ARG A 373 -5.97 9.00 15.73
C ARG A 373 -5.25 8.22 14.66
N PHE A 374 -4.36 8.87 13.91
CA PHE A 374 -3.62 8.24 12.84
C PHE A 374 -2.47 7.41 13.43
N THR A 375 -2.85 6.26 13.96
CA THR A 375 -1.98 5.28 14.62
C THR A 375 -1.56 4.18 13.66
N LEU A 376 -0.35 3.65 13.85
CA LEU A 376 0.13 2.49 13.10
C LEU A 376 -0.62 1.23 13.59
N PRO A 377 -1.34 0.47 12.72
CA PRO A 377 -2.15 -0.66 13.16
C PRO A 377 -1.32 -1.74 13.84
N TYR A 378 -1.57 -2.00 15.13
CA TYR A 378 -0.78 -2.93 15.95
C TYR A 378 -0.95 -4.41 15.57
N SER A 379 -1.99 -4.76 14.82
CA SER A 379 -2.33 -6.14 14.45
C SER A 379 -1.47 -6.67 13.30
N PHE A 380 -0.17 -6.84 13.53
CA PHE A 380 0.79 -7.41 12.57
C PHE A 380 0.63 -8.93 12.41
N ALA A 381 -0.47 -9.35 11.78
CA ALA A 381 -0.57 -10.67 11.17
C ALA A 381 0.55 -10.85 10.14
N LYS A 382 1.16 -12.03 10.09
CA LYS A 382 2.47 -12.29 9.45
C LYS A 382 2.41 -12.41 7.92
N ASP A 383 1.34 -11.92 7.31
CA ASP A 383 0.91 -12.26 5.95
C ASP A 383 1.27 -11.17 4.93
N PHE A 384 1.86 -11.61 3.82
CA PHE A 384 2.26 -10.81 2.65
C PHE A 384 3.11 -9.56 2.96
N PHE A 385 4.44 -9.73 2.92
CA PHE A 385 5.44 -8.64 2.92
C PHE A 385 5.04 -7.42 2.05
N THR A 386 4.45 -7.63 0.87
CA THR A 386 4.04 -6.55 -0.04
C THR A 386 2.83 -5.74 0.43
N GLN A 387 1.99 -6.25 1.34
CA GLN A 387 0.98 -5.45 2.02
C GLN A 387 1.60 -4.65 3.17
N PHE A 388 2.48 -5.28 3.96
CA PHE A 388 3.21 -4.60 5.05
C PHE A 388 3.96 -3.35 4.55
N TYR A 389 4.75 -3.45 3.47
CA TYR A 389 5.45 -2.28 2.92
C TYR A 389 4.50 -1.17 2.45
N LYS A 390 3.33 -1.50 1.87
CA LYS A 390 2.34 -0.51 1.42
C LYS A 390 1.64 0.19 2.59
N GLN A 391 1.30 -0.55 3.64
CA GLN A 391 0.71 0.02 4.86
C GLN A 391 1.73 0.86 5.62
N LYS A 392 2.99 0.40 5.73
CA LYS A 392 4.11 1.19 6.27
C LYS A 392 4.28 2.49 5.47
N TYR A 393 4.37 2.40 4.14
CA TYR A 393 4.48 3.58 3.26
C TYR A 393 3.35 4.58 3.51
N HIS A 394 2.10 4.12 3.46
CA HIS A 394 0.94 4.98 3.66
C HIS A 394 0.95 5.66 5.04
N TYR A 395 1.29 4.93 6.11
CA TYR A 395 1.40 5.49 7.45
C TYR A 395 2.43 6.62 7.51
N TYR A 396 3.70 6.36 7.22
CA TYR A 396 4.72 7.40 7.39
C TYR A 396 4.51 8.59 6.45
N ALA A 397 4.10 8.36 5.20
CA ALA A 397 3.81 9.44 4.26
C ALA A 397 2.63 10.30 4.71
N SER A 398 1.49 9.70 5.08
CA SER A 398 0.32 10.47 5.52
C SER A 398 0.54 11.18 6.86
N SER A 399 1.28 10.59 7.79
CA SER A 399 1.70 11.27 9.02
C SER A 399 2.60 12.47 8.73
N ALA A 400 3.51 12.38 7.75
CA ALA A 400 4.37 13.50 7.38
C ALA A 400 3.59 14.70 6.82
N TYR A 401 2.58 14.48 5.98
CA TYR A 401 1.69 15.57 5.50
C TYR A 401 0.82 16.17 6.61
N MET A 402 0.46 15.38 7.64
CA MET A 402 -0.23 15.91 8.83
C MET A 402 0.69 16.74 9.71
N MET A 403 1.93 16.30 9.90
CA MET A 403 2.97 17.06 10.61
C MET A 403 3.31 18.36 9.87
N ASP A 404 3.41 18.34 8.54
CA ASP A 404 3.58 19.54 7.71
C ASP A 404 2.43 20.55 7.87
N THR A 405 1.18 20.07 7.80
CA THR A 405 -0.03 20.89 8.02
C THR A 405 -0.01 21.55 9.40
N TYR A 406 0.29 20.77 10.45
CA TYR A 406 0.39 21.28 11.82
C TYR A 406 1.56 22.25 12.00
N ALA A 407 2.73 21.94 11.44
CA ALA A 407 3.90 22.82 11.44
C ALA A 407 3.63 24.16 10.76
N TYR A 408 2.90 24.16 9.64
CA TYR A 408 2.50 25.37 8.92
C TYR A 408 1.49 26.22 9.72
N ILE A 409 0.58 25.59 10.46
CA ILE A 409 -0.34 26.25 11.42
C ILE A 409 0.44 26.91 12.56
N LEU A 410 1.34 26.16 13.22
CA LEU A 410 2.22 26.67 14.28
C LEU A 410 3.08 27.86 13.79
N LEU A 411 3.58 27.78 12.56
CA LEU A 411 4.38 28.82 11.90
C LEU A 411 3.60 30.13 11.70
N GLN A 412 2.32 30.05 11.32
CA GLN A 412 1.42 31.22 11.23
C GLN A 412 1.14 31.83 12.61
N GLN A 413 0.96 30.99 13.62
CA GLN A 413 0.84 31.40 15.02
C GLN A 413 2.16 31.93 15.63
N LYS A 414 3.25 32.00 14.84
CA LYS A 414 4.60 32.44 15.25
C LYS A 414 5.29 31.51 16.27
N LYS A 415 4.78 30.29 16.48
CA LYS A 415 5.38 29.21 17.29
C LYS A 415 6.55 28.55 16.54
N ILE A 416 7.62 29.31 16.29
CA ILE A 416 8.70 28.92 15.35
C ILE A 416 9.43 27.64 15.77
N ASN A 417 9.60 27.40 17.08
CA ASN A 417 10.36 26.24 17.56
C ASN A 417 9.53 24.96 17.51
N GLU A 418 8.27 25.00 17.91
CA GLU A 418 7.33 23.88 17.76
C GLU A 418 7.12 23.54 16.28
N ALA A 419 6.89 24.56 15.43
CA ALA A 419 6.77 24.38 13.98
C ALA A 419 8.00 23.70 13.38
N LYS A 420 9.22 24.10 13.80
CA LYS A 420 10.47 23.46 13.38
C LYS A 420 10.49 21.97 13.72
N ALA A 421 10.15 21.62 14.96
CA ALA A 421 10.18 20.24 15.42
C ALA A 421 9.19 19.35 14.64
N GLU A 422 8.01 19.87 14.28
CA GLU A 422 7.04 19.13 13.46
C GLU A 422 7.50 18.96 11.99
N PHE A 423 8.12 19.98 11.36
CA PHE A 423 8.75 19.78 10.03
C PHE A 423 9.93 18.79 10.08
N GLU A 424 10.75 18.82 11.13
CA GLU A 424 11.85 17.86 11.30
C GLU A 424 11.34 16.42 11.48
N LYS A 425 10.21 16.22 12.18
CA LYS A 425 9.50 14.94 12.22
C LYS A 425 8.95 14.55 10.83
N ALA A 426 8.28 15.44 10.12
CA ALA A 426 7.73 15.18 8.79
C ALA A 426 8.82 14.70 7.80
N ILE A 427 9.94 15.41 7.74
CA ILE A 427 11.12 15.07 6.94
C ILE A 427 11.69 13.71 7.37
N THR A 428 11.73 13.41 8.67
CA THR A 428 12.20 12.12 9.19
C THR A 428 11.26 10.97 8.82
N TYR A 429 9.95 11.19 8.87
CA TYR A 429 8.94 10.20 8.49
C TYR A 429 9.00 9.86 7.00
N LEU A 430 9.18 10.84 6.10
CA LEU A 430 9.39 10.55 4.68
C LEU A 430 10.68 9.73 4.42
N LYS A 431 11.79 10.06 5.11
CA LYS A 431 13.04 9.28 5.00
C LYS A 431 12.86 7.81 5.40
N LEU A 432 12.04 7.50 6.40
CA LEU A 432 11.74 6.12 6.83
C LEU A 432 11.01 5.27 5.78
N VAL A 433 10.58 5.87 4.66
CA VAL A 433 9.98 5.21 3.50
C VAL A 433 10.69 5.53 2.17
N GLY A 434 11.86 6.18 2.22
CA GLY A 434 12.70 6.49 1.05
C GLY A 434 12.26 7.71 0.25
N GLU A 435 11.37 8.55 0.79
CA GLU A 435 10.86 9.74 0.11
C GLU A 435 11.41 11.05 0.68
N GLU A 436 11.31 12.12 -0.10
CA GLU A 436 11.40 13.52 0.33
C GLU A 436 10.38 14.30 -0.52
N ASP A 437 9.70 15.30 0.05
CA ASP A 437 8.71 16.12 -0.67
C ASP A 437 9.20 17.59 -0.78
N PRO A 438 9.14 18.22 -1.96
CA PRO A 438 9.62 19.59 -2.14
C PRO A 438 8.79 20.64 -1.40
N THR A 439 7.49 20.41 -1.18
CA THR A 439 6.58 21.33 -0.47
C THR A 439 6.96 21.42 1.01
N ILE A 440 7.14 20.27 1.65
CA ILE A 440 7.57 20.19 3.06
C ILE A 440 8.97 20.81 3.24
N LEU A 441 9.87 20.59 2.28
CA LEU A 441 11.19 21.23 2.26
C LEU A 441 11.12 22.75 2.07
N GLU A 442 10.15 23.26 1.31
CA GLU A 442 9.91 24.69 1.08
C GLU A 442 9.33 25.37 2.33
N HIS A 443 8.29 24.79 2.95
CA HIS A 443 7.77 25.24 4.24
C HIS A 443 8.87 25.26 5.33
N TYR A 444 9.69 24.21 5.37
CA TYR A 444 10.83 24.14 6.29
C TYR A 444 11.91 25.20 5.98
N SER A 445 12.16 25.51 4.69
CA SER A 445 13.14 26.53 4.29
C SER A 445 12.79 27.92 4.84
N TYR A 446 11.51 28.28 4.91
CA TYR A 446 11.06 29.55 5.48
C TYR A 446 11.33 29.66 7.00
N ILE A 447 11.33 28.55 7.75
CA ILE A 447 11.82 28.54 9.15
C ILE A 447 13.32 28.75 9.21
N LEU A 448 14.09 28.09 8.35
CA LEU A 448 15.55 28.25 8.30
C LEU A 448 15.96 29.69 7.92
N GLU A 449 15.24 30.31 6.98
CA GLU A 449 15.35 31.73 6.64
C GLU A 449 15.09 32.62 7.87
N LYS A 450 13.98 32.38 8.61
CA LYS A 450 13.66 33.11 9.85
C LYS A 450 14.70 32.92 10.96
N GLN A 451 15.23 31.70 11.11
CA GLN A 451 16.28 31.40 12.09
C GLN A 451 17.67 31.92 11.67
N LYS A 452 17.82 32.50 10.47
CA LYS A 452 19.09 33.01 9.91
C LYS A 452 20.22 31.96 9.96
N VAL A 453 19.88 30.71 9.66
CA VAL A 453 20.88 29.63 9.62
C VAL A 453 21.94 29.91 8.54
N PRO A 454 23.14 29.32 8.62
CA PRO A 454 24.19 29.56 7.63
C PRO A 454 23.72 29.32 6.19
N ASP A 455 24.17 30.17 5.27
CA ASP A 455 23.82 30.11 3.83
C ASP A 455 24.00 28.70 3.24
N ASP A 456 25.04 27.97 3.65
CA ASP A 456 25.30 26.61 3.16
C ASP A 456 24.26 25.58 3.63
N SER A 457 23.57 25.81 4.76
CA SER A 457 22.40 25.01 5.16
C SER A 457 21.18 25.29 4.29
N LEU A 458 20.95 26.55 3.90
CA LEU A 458 19.89 26.92 2.96
C LEU A 458 20.18 26.36 1.55
N VAL A 459 21.44 26.37 1.10
CA VAL A 459 21.88 25.77 -0.18
C VAL A 459 21.52 24.29 -0.28
N VAL A 460 21.62 23.52 0.82
CA VAL A 460 21.21 22.10 0.84
C VAL A 460 19.71 21.96 0.57
N ILE A 461 18.86 22.71 1.29
CA ILE A 461 17.40 22.61 1.17
C ILE A 461 16.92 23.13 -0.19
N TYR A 462 17.39 24.32 -0.63
CA TYR A 462 17.09 24.85 -1.96
C TYR A 462 17.58 23.91 -3.08
N GLY A 463 18.76 23.30 -2.93
CA GLY A 463 19.29 22.32 -3.86
C GLY A 463 18.41 21.08 -4.00
N LYS A 464 17.83 20.59 -2.89
CA LYS A 464 16.84 19.50 -2.90
C LYS A 464 15.55 19.89 -3.59
N ILE A 465 14.91 21.01 -3.20
CA ILE A 465 13.67 21.51 -3.82
C ILE A 465 13.86 21.65 -5.34
N LEU A 466 14.96 22.27 -5.76
CA LEU A 466 15.28 22.45 -7.18
C LEU A 466 15.54 21.13 -7.92
N SER A 467 15.89 20.03 -7.26
CA SER A 467 16.05 18.73 -7.93
C SER A 467 14.70 18.10 -8.34
N TYR A 468 13.60 18.45 -7.68
CA TYR A 468 12.24 18.01 -8.03
C TYR A 468 11.57 18.83 -9.14
N GLY A 469 11.90 20.12 -9.28
CA GLY A 469 11.22 20.98 -10.26
C GLY A 469 11.81 22.37 -10.44
N GLY A 470 11.12 23.19 -11.23
CA GLY A 470 11.38 24.62 -11.36
C GLY A 470 10.59 25.40 -10.30
N ASN A 471 11.25 25.78 -9.20
CA ASN A 471 10.75 26.78 -8.28
C ASN A 471 11.61 28.05 -8.44
N GLU A 472 11.02 29.11 -9.01
CA GLU A 472 11.75 30.34 -9.31
C GLU A 472 11.92 31.26 -8.09
N GLU A 473 11.09 31.17 -7.04
CA GLU A 473 11.34 31.88 -5.78
C GLU A 473 12.60 31.33 -5.11
N VAL A 474 12.67 30.00 -4.95
CA VAL A 474 13.86 29.30 -4.43
C VAL A 474 15.09 29.57 -5.32
N LYS A 475 14.92 29.64 -6.65
CA LYS A 475 16.02 30.03 -7.56
C LYS A 475 16.48 31.47 -7.30
N GLN A 476 15.58 32.42 -7.06
CA GLN A 476 15.93 33.81 -6.73
C GLN A 476 16.58 33.94 -5.35
N LYS A 477 16.06 33.26 -4.32
CA LYS A 477 16.66 33.17 -2.98
C LYS A 477 18.09 32.63 -3.06
N LEU A 478 18.29 31.54 -3.81
CA LEU A 478 19.61 30.95 -4.05
C LEU A 478 20.54 31.87 -4.85
N ARG A 479 20.04 32.70 -5.78
CA ARG A 479 20.86 33.72 -6.49
C ARG A 479 21.40 34.76 -5.51
N LYS A 480 20.60 35.20 -4.52
CA LYS A 480 21.05 36.14 -3.47
C LYS A 480 22.14 35.55 -2.57
N ILE A 481 22.07 34.26 -2.24
CA ILE A 481 23.16 33.52 -1.57
C ILE A 481 24.41 33.49 -2.47
N TYR A 482 24.26 33.08 -3.72
CA TYR A 482 25.37 32.93 -4.66
C TYR A 482 26.13 34.25 -4.90
N VAL A 483 25.43 35.36 -5.14
CA VAL A 483 26.06 36.67 -5.35
C VAL A 483 26.81 37.15 -4.11
N ARG A 484 26.28 36.92 -2.89
CA ARG A 484 27.02 37.22 -1.65
C ARG A 484 28.29 36.39 -1.49
N LYS A 485 28.29 35.13 -1.97
CA LYS A 485 29.43 34.20 -1.84
C LYS A 485 30.49 34.36 -2.95
N TYR A 486 30.12 34.86 -4.13
CA TYR A 486 31.00 34.91 -5.31
C TYR A 486 31.07 36.28 -6.01
N GLY A 487 30.42 37.33 -5.48
CA GLY A 487 30.46 38.71 -5.96
C GLY A 487 29.74 38.98 -7.29
N ASN A 488 29.26 37.94 -7.98
CA ASN A 488 28.54 38.04 -9.26
C ASN A 488 27.72 36.75 -9.51
N ASP A 489 26.93 36.72 -10.58
CA ASP A 489 26.07 35.57 -10.93
C ASP A 489 26.38 34.94 -12.30
N LYS A 490 27.52 35.27 -12.96
CA LYS A 490 27.85 34.80 -14.31
C LYS A 490 27.87 33.28 -14.48
N ALA A 491 28.17 32.54 -13.42
CA ALA A 491 28.16 31.07 -13.38
C ALA A 491 26.99 30.48 -12.56
N PHE A 492 25.98 31.27 -12.22
CA PHE A 492 24.87 30.87 -11.35
C PHE A 492 24.04 29.71 -11.93
N ASP A 493 23.63 29.77 -13.20
CA ASP A 493 22.83 28.68 -13.79
C ASP A 493 23.65 27.38 -13.95
N VAL A 494 24.99 27.47 -14.06
CA VAL A 494 25.89 26.29 -13.98
C VAL A 494 25.92 25.73 -12.56
N TYR A 495 25.95 26.59 -11.54
CA TYR A 495 25.88 26.20 -10.13
C TYR A 495 24.52 25.55 -9.78
N VAL A 496 23.40 26.13 -10.22
CA VAL A 496 22.06 25.52 -10.11
C VAL A 496 22.03 24.15 -10.79
N LYS A 497 22.57 24.01 -12.00
CA LYS A 497 22.65 22.72 -12.73
C LYS A 497 23.47 21.67 -11.97
N ARG A 498 24.53 22.07 -11.26
CA ARG A 498 25.31 21.19 -10.37
C ARG A 498 24.50 20.76 -9.14
N LEU A 499 23.84 21.69 -8.45
CA LEU A 499 22.99 21.38 -7.29
C LEU A 499 21.82 20.46 -7.65
N LYS A 500 21.09 20.75 -8.73
CA LYS A 500 20.00 19.89 -9.22
C LYS A 500 20.48 18.46 -9.50
N ARG A 501 21.66 18.31 -10.11
CA ARG A 501 22.29 16.99 -10.30
C ARG A 501 22.63 16.32 -8.96
N ARG A 502 23.33 17.04 -8.06
CA ARG A 502 23.76 16.53 -6.75
C ARG A 502 22.61 15.91 -5.98
N TYR A 503 21.57 16.69 -5.70
CA TYR A 503 20.45 16.20 -4.90
C TYR A 503 19.55 15.23 -5.66
N GLY A 504 19.45 15.35 -6.99
CA GLY A 504 18.73 14.39 -7.83
C GLY A 504 19.34 12.98 -7.82
N VAL A 505 20.67 12.83 -7.89
CA VAL A 505 21.32 11.51 -7.76
C VAL A 505 21.38 11.02 -6.31
N MET A 506 21.24 11.93 -5.34
CA MET A 506 21.17 11.63 -3.91
C MET A 506 19.75 11.36 -3.39
N LYS A 507 18.72 11.28 -4.26
CA LYS A 507 17.44 10.72 -3.84
C LYS A 507 17.64 9.25 -3.47
N ARG A 508 17.32 8.90 -2.22
CA ARG A 508 17.34 7.51 -1.75
C ARG A 508 16.23 6.72 -2.44
N ILE A 509 16.49 5.44 -2.71
CA ILE A 509 15.52 4.46 -3.19
C ILE A 509 15.52 3.23 -2.28
N ASP A 510 14.58 2.30 -2.47
CA ASP A 510 14.52 1.04 -1.71
C ASP A 510 14.51 -0.19 -2.63
N ARG A 511 15.56 -0.39 -3.44
CA ARG A 511 15.61 -1.50 -4.43
C ARG A 511 16.31 -2.72 -3.85
N SER A 512 15.60 -3.85 -3.75
CA SER A 512 16.18 -5.14 -3.40
C SER A 512 17.16 -5.63 -4.49
N ILE A 513 18.24 -6.29 -4.05
CA ILE A 513 19.23 -6.94 -4.91
C ILE A 513 19.31 -8.43 -4.57
N LYS A 514 19.60 -9.28 -5.57
CA LYS A 514 19.85 -10.71 -5.33
C LYS A 514 21.17 -10.92 -4.59
N ASN A 515 21.27 -12.01 -3.83
CA ASN A 515 22.57 -12.47 -3.32
C ASN A 515 23.36 -13.12 -4.47
N TYR A 516 24.19 -12.35 -5.16
CA TYR A 516 25.05 -12.85 -6.24
C TYR A 516 26.29 -13.57 -5.68
N SER A 517 26.70 -14.62 -6.40
CA SER A 517 27.97 -15.33 -6.22
C SER A 517 28.98 -14.81 -7.23
N LEU A 518 29.98 -14.07 -6.75
CA LEU A 518 30.94 -13.30 -7.53
C LEU A 518 32.33 -13.95 -7.45
N LYS A 519 32.99 -14.20 -8.58
CA LYS A 519 34.40 -14.67 -8.62
C LYS A 519 35.29 -13.49 -8.99
N ASP A 520 36.28 -13.18 -8.16
CA ASP A 520 37.20 -12.08 -8.46
C ASP A 520 38.28 -12.47 -9.49
N VAL A 521 39.10 -11.49 -9.89
CA VAL A 521 40.26 -11.69 -10.77
C VAL A 521 41.29 -12.70 -10.24
N ASN A 522 41.23 -13.12 -8.97
CA ASN A 522 42.07 -14.16 -8.35
C ASN A 522 41.34 -15.52 -8.24
N ASN A 523 40.15 -15.66 -8.87
CA ASN A 523 39.22 -16.79 -8.76
C ASN A 523 38.59 -16.98 -7.36
N LYS A 524 38.79 -16.05 -6.42
CA LYS A 524 38.20 -16.16 -5.08
C LYS A 524 36.71 -15.85 -5.15
N LEU A 525 35.92 -16.73 -4.52
CA LEU A 525 34.46 -16.60 -4.46
C LEU A 525 34.03 -15.66 -3.33
N TYR A 526 33.04 -14.82 -3.62
CA TYR A 526 32.38 -13.91 -2.70
C TYR A 526 30.86 -14.01 -2.90
N HIS A 527 30.08 -13.98 -1.82
CA HIS A 527 28.63 -13.78 -1.87
C HIS A 527 28.30 -12.35 -1.43
N LEU A 528 27.41 -11.65 -2.13
CA LEU A 528 27.07 -10.26 -1.80
C LEU A 528 26.52 -10.13 -0.37
N GLN A 529 25.73 -11.10 0.07
CA GLN A 529 25.14 -11.15 1.41
C GLN A 529 26.18 -11.23 2.55
N GLN A 530 27.42 -11.67 2.29
CA GLN A 530 28.49 -11.70 3.30
C GLN A 530 28.89 -10.28 3.77
N PHE A 531 28.56 -9.25 2.98
CA PHE A 531 28.86 -7.86 3.26
C PHE A 531 27.70 -7.12 3.94
N LYS A 532 26.61 -7.83 4.32
CA LYS A 532 25.55 -7.23 5.14
C LYS A 532 26.14 -6.71 6.46
N GLY A 533 25.64 -5.56 6.93
CA GLY A 533 26.25 -4.75 7.98
C GLY A 533 27.34 -3.78 7.49
N LYS A 534 27.55 -3.68 6.17
CA LYS A 534 28.52 -2.77 5.55
C LYS A 534 27.89 -2.02 4.39
N VAL A 535 28.41 -0.82 4.11
CA VAL A 535 28.08 -0.06 2.89
C VAL A 535 28.89 -0.64 1.73
N ILE A 536 28.24 -1.00 0.63
CA ILE A 536 28.91 -1.51 -0.58
C ILE A 536 28.82 -0.47 -1.69
N ILE A 537 29.97 -0.08 -2.23
CA ILE A 537 30.07 0.70 -3.46
C ILE A 537 30.34 -0.29 -4.60
N LEU A 538 29.32 -0.50 -5.42
CA LEU A 538 29.33 -1.43 -6.55
C LEU A 538 29.45 -0.62 -7.85
N THR A 539 30.67 -0.50 -8.37
CA THR A 539 30.99 0.21 -9.61
C THR A 539 30.74 -0.69 -10.81
N VAL A 540 30.08 -0.21 -11.86
CA VAL A 540 29.98 -0.90 -13.16
C VAL A 540 30.74 -0.11 -14.21
N PHE A 541 31.84 -0.68 -14.71
CA PHE A 541 32.75 -0.01 -15.65
C PHE A 541 32.97 -0.81 -16.95
N LYS A 542 33.64 -0.17 -17.92
CA LYS A 542 34.26 -0.80 -19.10
C LYS A 542 35.63 -0.17 -19.34
N SER A 543 36.67 -0.96 -19.60
CA SER A 543 38.06 -0.46 -19.72
C SER A 543 38.27 0.51 -20.89
N GLU A 544 37.43 0.42 -21.92
CA GLU A 544 37.46 1.29 -23.11
C GLU A 544 36.63 2.57 -22.93
N CYS A 545 35.84 2.71 -21.86
CA CYS A 545 34.99 3.88 -21.63
C CYS A 545 35.79 5.05 -21.03
N GLY A 546 35.89 6.17 -21.76
CA GLY A 546 36.58 7.39 -21.30
C GLY A 546 36.04 7.96 -19.97
N PHE A 547 34.72 7.90 -19.73
CA PHE A 547 34.14 8.35 -18.46
C PHE A 547 34.51 7.43 -17.28
N CYS A 548 34.70 6.12 -17.51
CA CYS A 548 35.19 5.21 -16.47
C CYS A 548 36.65 5.51 -16.12
N LYS A 549 37.49 5.86 -17.11
CA LYS A 549 38.89 6.28 -16.89
C LYS A 549 38.98 7.55 -16.04
N ALA A 550 38.10 8.52 -16.29
CA ALA A 550 38.02 9.74 -15.48
C ALA A 550 37.57 9.44 -14.03
N GLU A 551 36.52 8.63 -13.87
CA GLU A 551 35.96 8.23 -12.56
C GLU A 551 36.97 7.43 -11.70
N ALA A 552 37.78 6.57 -12.32
CA ALA A 552 38.73 5.71 -11.63
C ALA A 552 39.77 6.46 -10.78
N TYR A 553 40.12 7.71 -11.14
CA TYR A 553 40.99 8.56 -10.31
C TYR A 553 40.34 8.95 -8.97
N ASP A 554 39.03 9.18 -8.95
CA ASP A 554 38.26 9.53 -7.76
C ASP A 554 37.81 8.29 -6.97
N LEU A 555 37.50 7.17 -7.65
CA LEU A 555 37.35 5.87 -6.99
C LEU A 555 38.63 5.48 -6.24
N ARG A 556 39.82 5.67 -6.82
CA ARG A 556 41.09 5.47 -6.10
C ARG A 556 41.19 6.37 -4.85
N ARG A 557 40.76 7.63 -4.93
CA ARG A 557 40.78 8.57 -3.77
C ARG A 557 39.83 8.09 -2.67
N LEU A 558 38.63 7.64 -3.02
CA LEU A 558 37.66 7.04 -2.09
C LEU A 558 38.19 5.74 -1.45
N GLN A 559 38.64 4.79 -2.27
CA GLN A 559 39.21 3.52 -1.84
C GLN A 559 40.45 3.70 -0.93
N ASN A 560 41.26 4.73 -1.17
CA ASN A 560 42.35 5.11 -0.26
C ASN A 560 41.83 5.69 1.06
N LYS A 561 40.86 6.62 1.03
CA LYS A 561 40.28 7.27 2.22
C LYS A 561 39.58 6.26 3.15
N PHE A 562 38.92 5.26 2.59
CA PHE A 562 38.21 4.22 3.34
C PHE A 562 39.02 2.93 3.54
N LYS A 563 40.30 2.87 3.16
CA LYS A 563 41.16 1.65 3.20
C LYS A 563 41.17 0.93 4.56
N GLY A 564 41.07 1.68 5.66
CA GLY A 564 41.05 1.13 7.03
C GLY A 564 39.66 0.81 7.59
N SER A 565 38.58 1.14 6.88
CA SER A 565 37.21 0.93 7.38
C SER A 565 36.81 -0.54 7.27
N LYS A 566 36.34 -1.11 8.38
CA LYS A 566 35.70 -2.44 8.36
C LYS A 566 34.27 -2.40 7.80
N SER A 567 33.67 -1.20 7.70
CA SER A 567 32.23 -0.98 7.43
C SER A 567 31.93 -0.54 5.99
N VAL A 568 32.94 -0.42 5.13
CA VAL A 568 32.79 -0.03 3.71
C VAL A 568 33.51 -1.04 2.82
N VAL A 569 32.91 -1.42 1.69
CA VAL A 569 33.48 -2.35 0.70
C VAL A 569 33.32 -1.76 -0.70
N PHE A 570 34.37 -1.85 -1.52
CA PHE A 570 34.32 -1.48 -2.95
C PHE A 570 34.39 -2.75 -3.80
N ILE A 571 33.49 -2.86 -4.78
CA ILE A 571 33.41 -3.98 -5.73
C ILE A 571 33.28 -3.37 -7.13
N ASP A 572 34.25 -3.59 -8.00
CA ASP A 572 34.27 -3.04 -9.35
C ASP A 572 33.95 -4.18 -10.34
N ILE A 573 32.77 -4.15 -10.97
CA ILE A 573 32.31 -5.18 -11.91
C ILE A 573 32.37 -4.67 -13.36
N THR A 574 32.71 -5.56 -14.29
CA THR A 574 32.81 -5.23 -15.72
C THR A 574 32.38 -6.43 -16.58
N PRO A 575 31.79 -6.21 -17.78
CA PRO A 575 31.62 -7.26 -18.78
C PRO A 575 32.92 -7.53 -19.57
N ASP A 576 34.00 -6.79 -19.31
CA ASP A 576 35.32 -7.07 -19.88
C ASP A 576 35.91 -8.37 -19.32
N SER A 577 36.70 -9.05 -20.15
CA SER A 577 37.40 -10.25 -19.73
C SER A 577 38.42 -10.01 -18.63
N LYS A 578 38.67 -11.02 -17.81
CA LYS A 578 39.67 -11.03 -16.73
C LYS A 578 40.99 -10.32 -17.06
N ARG A 579 41.53 -10.47 -18.27
CA ARG A 579 42.77 -9.77 -18.70
C ARG A 579 42.60 -8.25 -18.77
N LYS A 580 41.53 -7.76 -19.39
CA LYS A 580 41.20 -6.32 -19.49
C LYS A 580 40.89 -5.72 -18.11
N ALA A 581 40.10 -6.43 -17.30
CA ALA A 581 39.75 -6.01 -15.94
C ALA A 581 41.01 -5.84 -15.04
N ILE A 582 41.95 -6.78 -15.09
CA ILE A 582 43.24 -6.68 -14.38
C ILE A 582 44.08 -5.50 -14.89
N ALA A 583 44.13 -5.28 -16.21
CA ALA A 583 44.90 -4.17 -16.80
C ALA A 583 44.39 -2.81 -16.30
N PHE A 584 43.08 -2.57 -16.40
CA PHE A 584 42.44 -1.33 -15.93
C PHE A 584 42.63 -1.11 -14.42
N SER A 585 42.40 -2.15 -13.61
CA SER A 585 42.58 -2.07 -12.15
C SER A 585 44.02 -1.69 -11.75
N ARG A 586 45.02 -2.22 -12.47
CA ARG A 586 46.44 -1.87 -12.29
C ARG A 586 46.78 -0.46 -12.78
N GLU A 587 46.33 -0.08 -13.97
CA GLU A 587 46.55 1.24 -14.60
C GLU A 587 46.10 2.38 -13.67
N TYR A 588 44.86 2.31 -13.18
CA TYR A 588 44.28 3.33 -12.30
C TYR A 588 44.64 3.11 -10.82
N LYS A 589 45.34 2.02 -10.46
CA LYS A 589 45.75 1.65 -9.09
C LYS A 589 44.55 1.52 -8.13
N LEU A 590 43.51 0.84 -8.59
CA LEU A 590 42.30 0.52 -7.84
C LEU A 590 42.55 -0.61 -6.82
N LYS A 591 41.68 -0.70 -5.81
CA LYS A 591 41.78 -1.60 -4.64
C LYS A 591 40.46 -2.29 -4.30
N ALA A 592 39.45 -2.15 -5.15
CA ALA A 592 38.19 -2.88 -5.04
C ALA A 592 38.37 -4.38 -5.30
N ILE A 593 37.36 -5.16 -4.94
CA ILE A 593 37.20 -6.53 -5.42
C ILE A 593 36.78 -6.45 -6.90
N THR A 594 37.71 -6.68 -7.83
CA THR A 594 37.40 -6.62 -9.28
C THR A 594 36.76 -7.93 -9.75
N ILE A 595 35.54 -7.86 -10.30
CA ILE A 595 34.78 -9.00 -10.87
C ILE A 595 34.72 -8.83 -12.40
N PRO A 596 35.42 -9.69 -13.17
CA PRO A 596 35.36 -9.66 -14.63
C PRO A 596 34.17 -10.45 -15.18
N ASP A 597 33.94 -10.37 -16.50
CA ASP A 597 33.01 -11.22 -17.24
C ASP A 597 31.55 -11.18 -16.71
N ALA A 598 31.17 -10.12 -15.99
CA ALA A 598 29.99 -10.03 -15.13
C ALA A 598 28.67 -9.66 -15.86
N ILE A 599 28.54 -10.01 -17.15
CA ILE A 599 27.52 -9.45 -18.04
C ILE A 599 26.07 -9.73 -17.59
N ASP A 600 25.78 -10.91 -17.07
CA ASP A 600 24.43 -11.28 -16.62
C ASP A 600 23.97 -10.43 -15.43
N MET A 601 24.85 -10.19 -14.45
CA MET A 601 24.57 -9.34 -13.29
C MET A 601 24.33 -7.88 -13.71
N ILE A 602 25.09 -7.39 -14.71
CA ILE A 602 24.96 -6.05 -15.27
C ILE A 602 23.61 -5.88 -15.98
N ASN A 603 23.17 -6.91 -16.71
CA ASN A 603 21.86 -6.98 -17.36
C ASN A 603 20.71 -7.03 -16.32
N GLU A 604 20.80 -7.89 -15.29
CA GLU A 604 19.78 -7.98 -14.22
C GLU A 604 19.68 -6.71 -13.37
N LEU A 605 20.79 -5.97 -13.21
CA LEU A 605 20.78 -4.65 -12.58
C LEU A 605 20.14 -3.55 -13.46
N ALA A 606 19.87 -3.84 -14.73
CA ALA A 606 19.36 -2.91 -15.75
C ALA A 606 20.30 -1.72 -16.01
N VAL A 607 21.59 -2.01 -16.15
CA VAL A 607 22.63 -0.99 -16.45
C VAL A 607 22.65 -0.68 -17.94
N VAL A 608 22.14 0.49 -18.31
CA VAL A 608 22.07 0.97 -19.70
C VAL A 608 23.34 1.69 -20.19
N GLY A 609 24.33 1.91 -19.32
CA GLY A 609 25.57 2.61 -19.67
C GLY A 609 26.58 2.65 -18.52
N THR A 610 27.85 2.91 -18.87
CA THR A 610 28.97 2.94 -17.92
C THR A 610 29.69 4.30 -17.92
N PRO A 611 30.13 4.81 -16.76
CA PRO A 611 30.01 4.18 -15.45
C PRO A 611 28.58 4.23 -14.89
N THR A 612 28.22 3.23 -14.07
CA THR A 612 27.05 3.28 -13.19
C THR A 612 27.48 2.72 -11.84
N ASN A 613 27.22 3.46 -10.76
CA ASN A 613 27.56 3.08 -9.39
C ASN A 613 26.29 2.80 -8.61
N PHE A 614 26.25 1.69 -7.87
CA PHE A 614 25.21 1.39 -6.90
C PHE A 614 25.78 1.52 -5.50
N VAL A 615 25.11 2.28 -4.63
CA VAL A 615 25.40 2.29 -3.19
C VAL A 615 24.39 1.39 -2.51
N ILE A 616 24.89 0.34 -1.85
CA ILE A 616 24.10 -0.64 -1.11
C ILE A 616 24.29 -0.37 0.38
N GLY A 617 23.19 -0.22 1.11
CA GLY A 617 23.22 0.05 2.55
C GLY A 617 23.56 -1.17 3.40
N THR A 618 23.74 -0.92 4.70
CA THR A 618 24.08 -1.92 5.71
C THR A 618 23.02 -3.03 5.86
N ASP A 619 21.78 -2.79 5.45
CA ASP A 619 20.70 -3.78 5.43
C ASP A 619 20.80 -4.77 4.25
N GLY A 620 21.57 -4.44 3.22
CA GLY A 620 21.75 -5.19 1.98
C GLY A 620 20.87 -4.75 0.80
N ARG A 621 20.25 -3.56 0.84
CA ARG A 621 19.43 -3.00 -0.26
C ARG A 621 20.14 -1.86 -0.99
N ILE A 622 19.84 -1.68 -2.28
CA ILE A 622 20.35 -0.56 -3.08
C ILE A 622 19.61 0.70 -2.64
N HIS A 623 20.36 1.69 -2.16
CA HIS A 623 19.85 2.97 -1.68
C HIS A 623 20.15 4.13 -2.62
N TYR A 624 21.23 4.10 -3.40
CA TYR A 624 21.52 5.12 -4.43
C TYR A 624 22.00 4.51 -5.74
N ILE A 625 21.72 5.17 -6.87
CA ILE A 625 22.21 4.80 -8.20
C ILE A 625 22.74 6.04 -8.92
N VAL A 626 24.06 6.13 -9.10
CA VAL A 626 24.72 7.24 -9.80
C VAL A 626 25.11 6.79 -11.21
N LYS A 627 24.54 7.44 -12.24
CA LYS A 627 24.80 7.12 -13.65
C LYS A 627 25.69 8.19 -14.29
N GLY A 628 26.76 7.77 -14.94
CA GLY A 628 27.76 8.65 -15.56
C GLY A 628 28.68 9.36 -14.55
N TYR A 629 29.77 9.92 -15.06
CA TYR A 629 30.77 10.64 -14.26
C TYR A 629 30.54 12.17 -14.30
N PHE A 630 30.93 12.86 -13.23
CA PHE A 630 30.89 14.32 -13.12
C PHE A 630 31.91 14.84 -12.09
N THR A 631 32.26 16.13 -12.19
CA THR A 631 33.34 16.79 -11.43
C THR A 631 33.25 16.72 -9.90
N ASP A 632 32.06 16.52 -9.37
CA ASP A 632 31.74 16.41 -7.93
C ASP A 632 31.38 14.97 -7.50
N PHE A 633 31.63 13.97 -8.36
CA PHE A 633 31.35 12.55 -8.13
C PHE A 633 31.95 12.03 -6.81
N LYS A 634 33.24 12.30 -6.58
CA LYS A 634 33.96 11.86 -5.37
C LYS A 634 33.25 12.27 -4.09
N ASP A 635 32.76 13.50 -4.04
CA ASP A 635 32.20 14.09 -2.81
C ASP A 635 30.75 13.65 -2.60
N ILE A 636 30.02 13.40 -3.69
CA ILE A 636 28.66 12.85 -3.66
C ILE A 636 28.66 11.39 -3.19
N ILE A 637 29.57 10.55 -3.70
CA ILE A 637 29.73 9.17 -3.20
C ILE A 637 30.23 9.18 -1.74
N GLU A 638 31.12 10.11 -1.36
CA GLU A 638 31.56 10.23 0.04
C GLU A 638 30.41 10.64 0.98
N GLU A 639 29.49 11.49 0.55
CA GLU A 639 28.31 11.88 1.31
C GLU A 639 27.30 10.73 1.40
N MET A 640 27.06 9.98 0.31
CA MET A 640 26.25 8.75 0.33
C MET A 640 26.81 7.71 1.33
N ILE A 641 28.13 7.49 1.36
CA ILE A 641 28.75 6.57 2.33
C ILE A 641 28.49 7.02 3.77
N LYS A 642 28.60 8.32 4.07
CA LYS A 642 28.31 8.85 5.42
C LYS A 642 26.83 8.68 5.78
N ASN A 643 25.93 8.95 4.84
CA ASN A 643 24.49 8.80 5.04
C ASN A 643 24.09 7.34 5.33
N GLU A 644 24.76 6.36 4.72
CA GLU A 644 24.54 4.93 5.01
C GLU A 644 25.25 4.40 6.26
N LEU A 645 26.26 5.11 6.78
CA LEU A 645 26.95 4.78 8.04
C LEU A 645 26.29 5.43 9.26
N ASN A 646 25.55 6.52 9.08
CA ASN A 646 24.88 7.29 10.13
C ASN A 646 23.35 7.00 10.19
N VAL A 647 22.93 5.77 9.88
CA VAL A 647 21.56 5.31 10.09
C VAL A 647 21.49 4.54 11.40
N ASP A 648 21.29 5.28 12.50
CA ASP A 648 20.92 4.76 13.82
C ASP A 648 19.40 4.45 13.89
#